data_AF-A0A2Z3H2F7-F1
#
_entry.id   AF-A0A2Z3H2F7-F1
#
_cell.length_a   1.000
_cell.length_b   1.000
_cell.length_c   1.000
_cell.angle_alpha   90.00
_cell.angle_beta   90.00
_cell.angle_gamma   90.00
#
_symmetry.space_group_name_H-M   'P 1'
#
loop_
_entity.id
_entity.type
_entity.pdbx_description
1 polymer ?
#
loop_
_entity_poly.entity_id
_entity_poly.type
_entity_poly.pdbx_seq_one_letter_code
_entity_poly.pdbx_strand_id
1 'polypeptide(L)'
;MFRFRTPLALATLALLLAVAAVGSPRSPADKRPEHPVPEPYKQAPPHSFECRWADTPIVLDGLADEPAWALAQPISAFHVPWLGDKARMSRTATAAKLLWDREYIYFHADMEDSDLFADITEHDGGLWKNDVFELFLRPDAEKLGYYEFQVNAAGARFDAFYPKYDLDRLGAHAKAGTFGLEAKVKLRGTLNARDDADKGWSVEGRIPWGDFLRTGGRPVAGEKWKLNLCRFDYSADWAEPELSCVAPIAKKKIPPFFHQSDDYATLTFVGPTAATAKPYGIEAREPVASKVVGFPDPPPPFVATRILGKYRPEYPIRVEPIPGTSEALVITQPHAYGPTKVLRVPFGPGATDKDAVKQLDTPNGGTAYDIAFHPKFAENRYVYIGWNGSPTGRKKKSSIISRYTMTAKAPYELDPKSERTVIEWESDGHNGAAVCFGPDGMMYVTSGDGTADSDANLTGQRTDLLLAKVLRIDVDHPADGKMYGVPKDNPYIGRKEFAPETWAYGLRNPWRVTYDAKLNQLWVGQNGQDLWEQAYLVKKGENYGWSVTEGSHPFYPNRKAGPTPITKPTVEHHHSEARSLTGGVVYHGDKLPGLKGAYVYGDYSTGHIWAVKHTGEKIEWHKKIAITTLKITNFALDRDGELVICHHAPAGEGGFYTLTPNTAKADTGFPKKLSESGLFASVKDHTMAPGVVPYSVNAPFWSDGLHKERFLAVPAGKVSYKRAGGWDFPDGAVLVKSFALETREGDPASRTWIETRFMTRQGGEWYGYSYVWNDAGTDATLVDAAGLDREFTVRTAAGAAKQSWHYPSRAECMVCHSRAANYVLGLCEVQMNKDHTYPNGRTDNQLRVLEHLGLLDVGWAGEAKDPSARQQPDQREPKPTGMLPAPPAGLKRLANPYDKTQPLAERAKAYLHVNCSSCHVEAGGGNAQMDLGYATAWDKMRLIDAKPVHQSFGLADARLVAPGAPERSVVLHRIAQRGPNTGQMPPLSSARVDRAGVELLTEWCKSLRK
;
A
#
# COMPACT_ATOMS: atom_id res chain seq x y z
N MET A 1 29.69 -26.36 57.97
CA MET A 1 29.12 -27.54 58.67
C MET A 1 28.88 -28.62 57.62
N PHE A 2 29.54 -29.78 57.71
CA PHE A 2 29.07 -30.99 58.40
C PHE A 2 27.72 -31.52 57.86
N ARG A 3 27.54 -32.80 57.48
CA ARG A 3 28.47 -33.92 57.21
C ARG A 3 27.68 -35.00 56.42
N PHE A 4 28.28 -35.54 55.35
CA PHE A 4 28.54 -36.96 55.08
C PHE A 4 27.53 -38.10 55.45
N ARG A 5 27.51 -39.10 54.54
CA ARG A 5 27.47 -40.58 54.73
C ARG A 5 26.15 -41.39 54.59
N THR A 6 26.01 -41.99 53.40
CA THR A 6 25.97 -43.47 53.16
C THR A 6 27.29 -44.16 53.61
N PRO A 7 27.58 -45.48 53.45
CA PRO A 7 26.83 -46.65 52.94
C PRO A 7 26.97 -47.92 53.84
N LEU A 8 26.51 -49.09 53.36
CA LEU A 8 27.20 -50.42 53.22
C LEU A 8 26.11 -51.49 52.93
N ALA A 9 26.13 -52.43 51.96
CA ALA A 9 27.15 -53.11 51.12
C ALA A 9 27.71 -54.44 51.68
N LEU A 10 28.11 -55.33 50.74
CA LEU A 10 28.69 -56.69 50.87
C LEU A 10 27.67 -57.84 51.10
N ALA A 11 27.84 -59.09 50.61
CA ALA A 11 28.98 -59.77 49.97
C ALA A 11 28.49 -61.03 49.16
N THR A 12 29.21 -61.74 48.27
CA THR A 12 30.47 -61.57 47.47
C THR A 12 30.66 -62.74 46.47
N LEU A 13 31.46 -62.51 45.42
CA LEU A 13 32.43 -63.44 44.77
C LEU A 13 32.08 -64.39 43.59
N ALA A 14 33.05 -64.43 42.66
CA ALA A 14 33.62 -65.58 41.93
C ALA A 14 33.41 -65.67 40.41
N LEU A 15 34.35 -66.34 39.73
CA LEU A 15 34.76 -66.13 38.34
C LEU A 15 35.05 -67.47 37.61
N LEU A 16 34.95 -67.46 36.27
CA LEU A 16 35.51 -68.39 35.26
C LEU A 16 34.82 -69.75 34.91
N LEU A 17 34.61 -69.87 33.59
CA LEU A 17 34.83 -71.03 32.68
C LEU A 17 33.74 -72.10 32.39
N ALA A 18 33.38 -72.11 31.10
CA ALA A 18 33.23 -73.25 30.19
C ALA A 18 31.87 -74.00 30.01
N VAL A 19 31.23 -73.66 28.88
CA VAL A 19 30.58 -74.55 27.88
C VAL A 19 29.60 -75.64 28.35
N ALA A 20 28.31 -75.42 28.08
CA ALA A 20 27.43 -76.39 27.39
C ALA A 20 26.24 -75.67 26.75
N ALA A 21 25.81 -76.10 25.56
CA ALA A 21 24.70 -75.47 24.83
C ALA A 21 23.34 -76.07 25.23
N VAL A 22 22.37 -75.22 25.56
CA VAL A 22 20.94 -75.49 25.35
C VAL A 22 20.25 -74.19 24.95
N GLY A 23 19.87 -74.07 23.68
CA GLY A 23 18.97 -73.00 23.23
C GLY A 23 17.54 -73.33 23.67
N SER A 24 16.89 -72.42 24.39
CA SER A 24 15.44 -72.48 24.59
C SER A 24 14.72 -71.88 23.37
N PRO A 25 13.70 -72.53 22.80
CA PRO A 25 13.00 -71.99 21.63
C PRO A 25 12.21 -70.73 21.98
N ARG A 26 12.26 -69.72 21.09
CA ARG A 26 11.43 -68.49 21.17
C ARG A 26 9.93 -68.85 21.26
N SER A 27 9.15 -68.01 21.93
CA SER A 27 7.70 -68.17 21.97
C SER A 27 7.10 -67.96 20.56
N PRO A 28 5.94 -68.55 20.22
CA PRO A 28 5.31 -68.34 18.92
C PRO A 28 4.83 -66.90 18.67
N ALA A 29 4.82 -66.03 19.69
CA ALA A 29 4.33 -64.65 19.58
C ALA A 29 5.41 -63.66 19.11
N ASP A 30 6.69 -64.05 19.11
CA ASP A 30 7.85 -63.19 18.81
C ASP A 30 8.45 -63.46 17.42
N LYS A 31 7.62 -63.89 16.46
CA LYS A 31 8.03 -64.07 15.05
C LYS A 31 7.40 -63.01 14.17
N ARG A 32 8.22 -62.41 13.31
CA ARG A 32 7.78 -61.50 12.26
C ARG A 32 6.75 -62.19 11.35
N PRO A 33 5.69 -61.48 10.93
CA PRO A 33 4.79 -62.00 9.91
C PRO A 33 5.55 -62.26 8.61
N GLU A 34 5.33 -63.42 7.99
CA GLU A 34 5.87 -63.71 6.67
C GLU A 34 5.12 -62.87 5.63
N HIS A 35 5.85 -62.03 4.89
CA HIS A 35 5.34 -61.27 3.75
C HIS A 35 5.80 -61.92 2.44
N PRO A 36 5.09 -62.95 1.94
CA PRO A 36 5.44 -63.63 0.69
C PRO A 36 5.30 -62.69 -0.51
N VAL A 37 6.04 -62.99 -1.57
CA VAL A 37 5.98 -62.26 -2.84
C VAL A 37 4.57 -62.39 -3.44
N PRO A 38 3.81 -61.30 -3.66
CA PRO A 38 2.49 -61.38 -4.27
C PRO A 38 2.55 -61.88 -5.72
N GLU A 39 1.51 -62.61 -6.14
CA GLU A 39 1.33 -63.02 -7.53
C GLU A 39 1.22 -61.80 -8.48
N PRO A 40 1.60 -61.95 -9.77
CA PRO A 40 1.45 -60.89 -10.76
C PRO A 40 0.01 -60.39 -10.89
N TYR A 41 -0.18 -59.08 -10.99
CA TYR A 41 -1.53 -58.52 -11.13
C TYR A 41 -2.11 -58.82 -12.51
N LYS A 42 -3.40 -59.17 -12.56
CA LYS A 42 -4.12 -59.44 -13.81
C LYS A 42 -4.58 -58.18 -14.54
N GLN A 43 -4.64 -57.05 -13.82
CA GLN A 43 -5.07 -55.75 -14.33
C GLN A 43 -4.13 -54.68 -13.75
N ALA A 44 -3.71 -53.72 -14.59
CA ALA A 44 -2.86 -52.62 -14.15
C ALA A 44 -3.56 -51.77 -13.07
N PRO A 45 -2.85 -51.38 -11.99
CA PRO A 45 -3.40 -50.49 -10.96
C PRO A 45 -3.78 -49.10 -11.50
N PRO A 46 -4.64 -48.34 -10.78
CA PRO A 46 -4.95 -46.96 -11.11
C PRO A 46 -3.71 -46.07 -11.14
N HIS A 47 -3.65 -45.17 -12.12
CA HIS A 47 -2.57 -44.17 -12.28
C HIS A 47 -3.13 -42.74 -12.43
N SER A 48 -4.31 -42.50 -11.85
CA SER A 48 -4.96 -41.19 -11.79
C SER A 48 -5.60 -41.03 -10.42
N PHE A 49 -5.23 -39.95 -9.73
CA PHE A 49 -5.59 -39.67 -8.34
C PHE A 49 -6.08 -38.24 -8.17
N GLU A 50 -6.77 -37.98 -7.06
CA GLU A 50 -7.31 -36.67 -6.68
C GLU A 50 -6.61 -36.14 -5.42
N CYS A 51 -6.11 -34.91 -5.50
CA CYS A 51 -5.77 -34.11 -4.33
C CYS A 51 -7.00 -33.26 -3.98
N ARG A 52 -7.65 -33.53 -2.86
CA ARG A 52 -8.94 -32.92 -2.51
C ARG A 52 -8.79 -31.74 -1.55
N TRP A 53 -9.70 -30.78 -1.66
CA TRP A 53 -9.68 -29.58 -0.84
C TRP A 53 -9.94 -29.89 0.65
N ALA A 54 -9.09 -29.37 1.54
CA ALA A 54 -9.31 -29.32 2.98
C ALA A 54 -9.82 -27.92 3.37
N ASP A 55 -10.98 -27.85 4.04
CA ASP A 55 -11.52 -26.58 4.57
C ASP A 55 -11.30 -26.40 6.09
N THR A 56 -10.85 -27.44 6.79
CA THR A 56 -10.38 -27.41 8.18
C THR A 56 -8.86 -27.54 8.26
N PRO A 57 -8.19 -26.91 9.26
CA PRO A 57 -6.77 -27.13 9.53
C PRO A 57 -6.46 -28.60 9.81
N ILE A 58 -5.26 -29.03 9.41
CA ILE A 58 -4.64 -30.31 9.74
C ILE A 58 -3.62 -30.10 10.88
N VAL A 59 -3.58 -30.99 11.85
CA VAL A 59 -2.71 -30.93 13.04
C VAL A 59 -1.67 -32.04 12.94
N LEU A 60 -0.49 -31.71 12.41
CA LEU A 60 0.58 -32.68 12.20
C LEU A 60 0.96 -33.43 13.48
N ASP A 61 0.57 -34.70 13.57
CA ASP A 61 0.94 -35.62 14.65
C ASP A 61 1.35 -37.02 14.16
N GLY A 62 1.17 -37.30 12.86
CA GLY A 62 1.51 -38.57 12.22
C GLY A 62 0.33 -39.52 12.05
N LEU A 63 -0.90 -39.08 12.36
CA LEU A 63 -2.15 -39.79 12.13
C LEU A 63 -2.92 -39.20 10.94
N ALA A 64 -4.15 -39.66 10.73
CA ALA A 64 -5.07 -39.13 9.73
C ALA A 64 -6.53 -39.23 10.21
N ASP A 65 -6.77 -38.76 11.43
CA ASP A 65 -8.06 -38.87 12.12
C ASP A 65 -8.93 -37.59 12.02
N GLU A 66 -8.39 -36.49 11.48
CA GLU A 66 -9.18 -35.28 11.25
C GLU A 66 -10.26 -35.45 10.17
N PRO A 67 -11.39 -34.72 10.27
CA PRO A 67 -12.50 -34.83 9.31
C PRO A 67 -12.10 -34.64 7.84
N ALA A 68 -11.11 -33.81 7.54
CA ALA A 68 -10.64 -33.60 6.18
C ALA A 68 -10.00 -34.86 5.57
N TRP A 69 -9.29 -35.67 6.37
CA TRP A 69 -8.70 -36.94 5.91
C TRP A 69 -9.74 -38.02 5.59
N ALA A 70 -10.99 -37.88 6.04
CA ALA A 70 -12.10 -38.72 5.62
C ALA A 70 -12.60 -38.40 4.19
N LEU A 71 -12.31 -37.18 3.69
CA LEU A 71 -12.68 -36.75 2.33
C LEU A 71 -11.63 -37.12 1.28
N ALA A 72 -10.37 -37.32 1.68
CA ALA A 72 -9.26 -37.66 0.79
C ALA A 72 -9.48 -39.00 0.05
N GLN A 73 -9.00 -39.09 -1.20
CA GLN A 73 -8.97 -40.36 -1.92
C GLN A 73 -7.87 -41.27 -1.32
N PRO A 74 -8.16 -42.53 -0.93
CA PRO A 74 -7.13 -43.49 -0.58
C PRO A 74 -6.33 -43.92 -1.81
N ILE A 75 -5.00 -43.86 -1.70
CA ILE A 75 -4.03 -44.28 -2.71
C ILE A 75 -3.28 -45.49 -2.15
N SER A 76 -3.81 -46.69 -2.38
CA SER A 76 -3.26 -47.96 -1.88
C SER A 76 -2.60 -48.81 -2.98
N ALA A 77 -2.33 -48.22 -4.14
CA ALA A 77 -1.94 -48.91 -5.36
C ALA A 77 -0.42 -49.13 -5.49
N PHE A 78 0.30 -49.38 -4.39
CA PHE A 78 1.77 -49.51 -4.41
C PHE A 78 2.20 -50.83 -5.07
N HIS A 79 2.97 -50.74 -6.15
CA HIS A 79 3.29 -51.87 -7.01
C HIS A 79 4.74 -51.81 -7.55
N VAL A 80 5.15 -52.89 -8.21
CA VAL A 80 6.51 -53.08 -8.75
C VAL A 80 6.45 -53.23 -10.30
N PRO A 81 6.12 -52.16 -11.05
CA PRO A 81 5.76 -52.22 -12.47
C PRO A 81 6.87 -52.66 -13.43
N TRP A 82 8.14 -52.43 -13.08
CA TRP A 82 9.30 -52.72 -13.93
C TRP A 82 9.66 -54.21 -14.05
N LEU A 83 8.86 -55.11 -13.49
CA LEU A 83 9.07 -56.57 -13.57
C LEU A 83 8.45 -57.20 -14.84
N GLY A 84 7.84 -56.40 -15.73
CA GLY A 84 7.21 -56.89 -16.97
C GLY A 84 6.05 -57.83 -16.66
N ASP A 85 6.04 -59.03 -17.23
CA ASP A 85 5.00 -60.05 -17.00
C ASP A 85 4.91 -60.53 -15.54
N LYS A 86 5.89 -60.17 -14.70
CA LYS A 86 5.91 -60.43 -13.25
C LYS A 86 5.54 -59.20 -12.40
N ALA A 87 4.98 -58.15 -13.02
CA ALA A 87 4.54 -56.96 -12.29
C ALA A 87 3.41 -57.30 -11.30
N ARG A 88 3.58 -56.87 -10.06
CA ARG A 88 2.80 -57.27 -8.89
C ARG A 88 2.64 -56.11 -7.91
N MET A 89 1.76 -56.28 -6.93
CA MET A 89 1.67 -55.38 -5.77
C MET A 89 2.90 -55.50 -4.85
N SER A 90 3.07 -54.54 -3.94
CA SER A 90 4.02 -54.64 -2.83
C SER A 90 3.68 -55.78 -1.86
N ARG A 91 4.70 -56.32 -1.19
CA ARG A 91 4.60 -57.35 -0.13
C ARG A 91 3.83 -56.88 1.10
N THR A 92 3.99 -55.61 1.44
CA THR A 92 3.43 -54.94 2.62
C THR A 92 2.36 -53.94 2.18
N ALA A 93 1.32 -53.76 2.99
CA ALA A 93 0.30 -52.76 2.70
C ALA A 93 0.87 -51.34 2.86
N THR A 94 0.58 -50.47 1.90
CA THR A 94 0.86 -49.03 1.99
C THR A 94 -0.35 -48.26 1.47
N ALA A 95 -0.85 -47.29 2.24
CA ALA A 95 -2.01 -46.49 1.91
C ALA A 95 -1.74 -44.99 2.14
N ALA A 96 -1.63 -44.24 1.06
CA ALA A 96 -1.43 -42.80 1.09
C ALA A 96 -2.74 -42.01 0.90
N LYS A 97 -2.74 -40.74 1.32
CA LYS A 97 -3.80 -39.76 1.12
C LYS A 97 -3.17 -38.41 0.76
N LEU A 98 -3.81 -37.64 -0.11
CA LEU A 98 -3.38 -36.28 -0.48
C LEU A 98 -4.53 -35.28 -0.31
N LEU A 99 -4.25 -34.16 0.33
CA LEU A 99 -5.15 -33.02 0.49
C LEU A 99 -4.45 -31.71 0.13
N TRP A 100 -5.20 -30.65 -0.09
CA TRP A 100 -4.64 -29.31 -0.27
C TRP A 100 -5.56 -28.20 0.23
N ASP A 101 -4.96 -27.06 0.58
CA ASP A 101 -5.69 -25.87 1.00
C ASP A 101 -5.06 -24.58 0.40
N ARG A 102 -5.34 -23.42 1.02
CA ARG A 102 -4.79 -22.12 0.59
C ARG A 102 -3.27 -22.01 0.79
N GLU A 103 -2.69 -22.69 1.77
CA GLU A 103 -1.28 -22.54 2.18
C GLU A 103 -0.42 -23.74 1.80
N TYR A 104 -0.96 -24.97 1.85
CA TYR A 104 -0.19 -26.21 1.76
C TYR A 104 -0.80 -27.24 0.80
N ILE A 105 0.06 -28.15 0.32
CA ILE A 105 -0.31 -29.53 0.02
C ILE A 105 0.03 -30.40 1.23
N TYR A 106 -0.87 -31.31 1.58
CA TYR A 106 -0.74 -32.27 2.68
C TYR A 106 -0.63 -33.68 2.14
N PHE A 107 0.16 -34.51 2.82
CA PHE A 107 0.26 -35.94 2.58
C PHE A 107 0.17 -36.70 3.90
N HIS A 108 -0.47 -37.86 3.85
CA HIS A 108 -0.35 -38.88 4.88
C HIS A 108 -0.08 -40.22 4.20
N ALA A 109 0.76 -41.06 4.79
CA ALA A 109 0.96 -42.44 4.37
C ALA A 109 1.01 -43.36 5.58
N ASP A 110 0.17 -44.40 5.55
CA ASP A 110 0.20 -45.51 6.50
C ASP A 110 0.87 -46.72 5.86
N MET A 111 1.86 -47.30 6.55
CA MET A 111 2.74 -48.35 6.04
C MET A 111 2.77 -49.50 7.03
N GLU A 112 2.39 -50.69 6.59
CA GLU A 112 2.61 -51.94 7.30
C GLU A 112 4.09 -52.30 7.19
N ASP A 113 4.76 -52.57 8.31
CA ASP A 113 6.18 -52.89 8.38
C ASP A 113 6.43 -53.80 9.58
N SER A 114 7.24 -54.84 9.42
CA SER A 114 7.57 -55.79 10.49
C SER A 114 8.96 -55.61 11.07
N ASP A 115 9.75 -54.65 10.54
CA ASP A 115 11.15 -54.46 10.88
C ASP A 115 11.61 -53.00 10.69
N LEU A 116 11.12 -52.09 11.53
CA LEU A 116 11.33 -50.65 11.40
C LEU A 116 12.81 -50.27 11.46
N PHE A 117 13.35 -49.77 10.36
CA PHE A 117 14.75 -49.41 10.20
C PHE A 117 14.94 -47.99 9.64
N ALA A 118 15.39 -47.09 10.52
CA ALA A 118 15.95 -45.80 10.12
C ALA A 118 17.03 -45.34 11.11
N ASP A 119 18.29 -45.40 10.68
CA ASP A 119 19.47 -44.93 11.43
C ASP A 119 19.97 -43.54 10.97
N ILE A 120 19.54 -43.08 9.79
CA ILE A 120 19.81 -41.72 9.30
C ILE A 120 18.82 -40.75 9.96
N THR A 121 19.34 -39.68 10.57
CA THR A 121 18.54 -38.74 11.40
C THR A 121 18.70 -37.28 10.98
N GLU A 122 19.73 -36.98 10.19
CA GLU A 122 20.00 -35.67 9.63
C GLU A 122 19.02 -35.31 8.51
N HIS A 123 18.61 -34.03 8.48
CA HIS A 123 17.98 -33.45 7.29
C HIS A 123 18.97 -33.58 6.13
N ASP A 124 18.47 -33.97 4.95
CA ASP A 124 19.24 -34.14 3.72
C ASP A 124 20.24 -35.30 3.70
N GLY A 125 20.16 -36.20 4.68
CA GLY A 125 20.82 -37.50 4.63
C GLY A 125 20.32 -38.39 3.48
N GLY A 126 21.01 -39.49 3.24
CA GLY A 126 20.66 -40.45 2.19
C GLY A 126 19.49 -41.36 2.55
N LEU A 127 18.31 -40.80 2.79
CA LEU A 127 17.19 -41.47 3.47
C LEU A 127 16.70 -42.75 2.76
N TRP A 128 16.86 -42.83 1.44
CA TRP A 128 16.65 -44.02 0.59
C TRP A 128 17.50 -45.27 0.94
N LYS A 129 18.31 -45.20 2.00
CA LYS A 129 19.03 -46.35 2.61
C LYS A 129 18.30 -46.95 3.82
N ASN A 130 17.15 -46.40 4.18
CA ASN A 130 16.30 -46.75 5.30
C ASN A 130 14.85 -46.92 4.82
N ASP A 131 13.93 -47.26 5.72
CA ASP A 131 12.50 -47.16 5.46
C ASP A 131 12.10 -45.71 5.25
N VAL A 132 11.73 -45.39 4.01
CA VAL A 132 11.43 -44.03 3.58
C VAL A 132 10.20 -43.99 2.68
N PHE A 133 9.37 -42.98 2.93
CA PHE A 133 8.28 -42.58 2.06
C PHE A 133 8.72 -41.38 1.22
N GLU A 134 8.55 -41.47 -0.09
CA GLU A 134 8.96 -40.43 -1.04
C GLU A 134 7.77 -39.91 -1.85
N LEU A 135 7.75 -38.59 -2.08
CA LEU A 135 6.74 -37.84 -2.80
C LEU A 135 7.42 -37.05 -3.93
N PHE A 136 7.12 -37.41 -5.18
CA PHE A 136 7.59 -36.70 -6.37
C PHE A 136 6.44 -35.94 -7.03
N LEU A 137 6.63 -34.65 -7.26
CA LEU A 137 5.61 -33.76 -7.83
C LEU A 137 6.18 -32.99 -9.01
N ARG A 138 5.59 -33.15 -10.20
CA ARG A 138 5.90 -32.39 -11.41
C ARG A 138 4.68 -31.51 -11.78
N PRO A 139 4.73 -30.19 -11.51
CA PRO A 139 3.56 -29.31 -11.64
C PRO A 139 3.01 -29.04 -13.04
N ASP A 140 3.66 -29.56 -14.08
CA ASP A 140 3.28 -29.33 -15.48
C ASP A 140 3.66 -30.54 -16.35
N ALA A 141 2.77 -30.91 -17.28
CA ALA A 141 2.99 -32.07 -18.14
C ALA A 141 3.98 -31.79 -19.29
N GLU A 142 4.15 -30.54 -19.70
CA GLU A 142 5.01 -30.12 -20.80
C GLU A 142 6.35 -29.55 -20.30
N LYS A 143 6.38 -28.94 -19.12
CA LYS A 143 7.62 -28.47 -18.48
C LYS A 143 8.30 -29.58 -17.67
N LEU A 144 9.63 -29.55 -17.60
CA LEU A 144 10.44 -30.64 -17.05
C LEU A 144 10.72 -30.53 -15.53
N GLY A 145 10.41 -29.40 -14.91
CA GLY A 145 10.71 -29.15 -13.50
C GLY A 145 9.85 -29.99 -12.56
N TYR A 146 10.50 -30.67 -11.61
CA TYR A 146 9.84 -31.50 -10.61
C TYR A 146 10.51 -31.40 -9.24
N TYR A 147 9.78 -31.82 -8.22
CA TYR A 147 10.19 -31.80 -6.83
C TYR A 147 10.25 -33.22 -6.28
N GLU A 148 11.08 -33.39 -5.26
CA GLU A 148 11.21 -34.59 -4.46
C GLU A 148 11.20 -34.21 -2.98
N PHE A 149 10.38 -34.92 -2.22
CA PHE A 149 10.27 -34.79 -0.76
C PHE A 149 10.32 -36.19 -0.17
N GLN A 150 11.13 -36.42 0.86
CA GLN A 150 11.23 -37.72 1.52
C GLN A 150 11.11 -37.57 3.04
N VAL A 151 10.52 -38.58 3.70
CA VAL A 151 10.50 -38.71 5.17
C VAL A 151 10.74 -40.17 5.55
N ASN A 152 11.70 -40.44 6.44
CA ASN A 152 11.99 -41.78 6.93
C ASN A 152 11.31 -42.09 8.28
N ALA A 153 11.36 -43.34 8.73
CA ALA A 153 10.76 -43.76 10.01
C ALA A 153 11.36 -43.05 11.25
N ALA A 154 12.56 -42.45 11.15
CA ALA A 154 13.14 -41.61 12.20
C ALA A 154 12.62 -40.16 12.20
N GLY A 155 11.82 -39.76 11.20
CA GLY A 155 11.35 -38.39 11.01
C GLY A 155 12.38 -37.42 10.40
N ALA A 156 13.50 -37.95 9.90
CA ALA A 156 14.42 -37.19 9.06
C ALA A 156 13.74 -36.84 7.72
N ARG A 157 14.18 -35.75 7.11
CA ARG A 157 13.54 -35.17 5.91
C ARG A 157 14.57 -34.91 4.82
N PHE A 158 14.14 -34.99 3.57
CA PHE A 158 14.91 -34.57 2.39
C PHE A 158 13.98 -33.77 1.49
N ASP A 159 14.50 -32.69 0.90
CA ASP A 159 13.77 -31.85 -0.04
C ASP A 159 14.68 -31.35 -1.19
N ALA A 160 14.15 -31.39 -2.41
CA ALA A 160 14.88 -30.98 -3.61
C ALA A 160 13.96 -30.54 -4.75
N PHE A 161 14.48 -29.62 -5.57
CA PHE A 161 13.91 -29.26 -6.87
C PHE A 161 14.87 -29.61 -8.01
N TYR A 162 14.36 -30.22 -9.06
CA TYR A 162 15.09 -30.59 -10.27
C TYR A 162 14.51 -29.82 -11.46
N PRO A 163 15.26 -28.91 -12.13
CA PRO A 163 14.74 -28.09 -13.23
C PRO A 163 14.43 -28.90 -14.50
N LYS A 164 15.09 -30.05 -14.63
CA LYS A 164 14.84 -31.13 -15.58
C LYS A 164 15.38 -32.43 -15.00
N TYR A 165 15.04 -33.56 -15.61
CA TYR A 165 15.69 -34.82 -15.30
C TYR A 165 17.13 -34.86 -15.87
N ASP A 166 18.11 -34.64 -14.99
CA ASP A 166 19.55 -34.67 -15.29
C ASP A 166 20.30 -34.99 -13.99
N LEU A 167 20.84 -36.20 -13.87
CA LEU A 167 21.31 -36.78 -12.60
C LEU A 167 22.80 -36.59 -12.33
N ASP A 168 23.59 -36.20 -13.33
CA ASP A 168 25.06 -36.21 -13.23
C ASP A 168 25.60 -35.26 -12.16
N ARG A 169 24.80 -34.28 -11.73
CA ARG A 169 24.95 -33.55 -10.46
C ARG A 169 23.59 -33.20 -9.89
N LEU A 170 23.37 -33.45 -8.60
CA LEU A 170 22.52 -32.61 -7.76
C LEU A 170 23.04 -31.17 -7.90
N GLY A 171 22.45 -30.40 -8.81
CA GLY A 171 22.99 -29.09 -9.18
C GLY A 171 23.02 -28.15 -7.98
N ALA A 172 23.93 -27.18 -7.98
CA ALA A 172 24.07 -26.19 -6.90
C ALA A 172 22.79 -25.38 -6.60
N HIS A 173 21.76 -25.49 -7.46
CA HIS A 173 20.46 -24.86 -7.33
C HIS A 173 19.34 -25.79 -6.87
N ALA A 174 19.56 -27.11 -6.80
CA ALA A 174 18.51 -28.07 -6.44
C ALA A 174 18.01 -27.89 -5.00
N LYS A 175 18.93 -27.48 -4.12
CA LYS A 175 18.73 -27.17 -2.69
C LYS A 175 18.96 -25.69 -2.38
N ALA A 176 18.90 -24.81 -3.38
CA ALA A 176 18.94 -23.36 -3.13
C ALA A 176 17.65 -22.91 -2.43
N GLY A 177 17.73 -21.82 -1.65
CA GLY A 177 16.60 -21.34 -0.84
C GLY A 177 16.38 -22.22 0.40
N THR A 178 15.17 -22.16 0.95
CA THR A 178 14.73 -23.02 2.07
C THR A 178 13.37 -23.62 1.74
N PHE A 179 13.25 -24.94 1.78
CA PHE A 179 11.97 -25.62 1.72
C PHE A 179 11.29 -25.59 3.11
N GLY A 180 9.96 -25.57 3.11
CA GLY A 180 9.12 -25.56 4.31
C GLY A 180 8.48 -26.90 4.63
N LEU A 181 9.05 -28.03 4.18
CA LEU A 181 8.53 -29.37 4.49
C LEU A 181 8.51 -29.62 6.01
N GLU A 182 7.31 -29.77 6.56
CA GLU A 182 7.08 -30.23 7.92
C GLU A 182 6.44 -31.61 7.90
N ALA A 183 6.91 -32.52 8.76
CA ALA A 183 6.34 -33.86 8.90
C ALA A 183 6.43 -34.39 10.34
N LYS A 184 5.54 -35.32 10.68
CA LYS A 184 5.52 -36.11 11.91
C LYS A 184 5.34 -37.58 11.58
N VAL A 185 5.97 -38.42 12.40
CA VAL A 185 5.96 -39.88 12.24
C VAL A 185 5.38 -40.52 13.50
N LYS A 186 4.51 -41.51 13.29
CA LYS A 186 3.94 -42.36 14.33
C LYS A 186 4.40 -43.80 14.11
N LEU A 187 5.16 -44.33 15.07
CA LEU A 187 5.59 -45.73 15.04
C LEU A 187 4.59 -46.64 15.77
N ARG A 188 4.43 -47.86 15.27
CA ARG A 188 3.70 -48.97 15.92
C ARG A 188 4.65 -50.14 16.14
N GLY A 189 5.77 -49.85 16.81
CA GLY A 189 6.92 -50.75 16.89
C GLY A 189 8.13 -50.10 17.54
N THR A 190 9.30 -50.75 17.47
CA THR A 190 10.56 -50.33 18.08
C THR A 190 11.62 -50.00 17.01
N LEU A 191 11.85 -48.71 16.75
CA LEU A 191 12.80 -48.30 15.70
C LEU A 191 14.20 -48.89 15.91
N ASN A 192 14.73 -49.51 14.86
CA ASN A 192 16.02 -50.18 14.75
C ASN A 192 16.19 -51.45 15.61
N ALA A 193 15.12 -52.00 16.21
CA ALA A 193 15.16 -53.29 16.90
C ALA A 193 15.02 -54.46 15.91
N ARG A 194 16.08 -54.72 15.14
CA ARG A 194 16.08 -55.69 14.01
C ARG A 194 15.81 -57.17 14.38
N ASP A 195 15.36 -57.47 15.61
CA ASP A 195 15.02 -58.81 16.09
C ASP A 195 13.64 -58.93 16.79
N ASP A 196 12.85 -57.86 16.88
CA ASP A 196 11.45 -57.88 17.35
C ASP A 196 10.43 -57.95 16.18
N ALA A 197 9.14 -57.70 16.43
CA ALA A 197 8.09 -57.80 15.41
C ALA A 197 7.16 -56.57 15.44
N ASP A 198 7.40 -55.67 14.49
CA ASP A 198 6.68 -54.40 14.37
C ASP A 198 5.31 -54.53 13.67
N LYS A 199 4.53 -53.44 13.70
CA LYS A 199 3.24 -53.28 13.01
C LYS A 199 3.21 -52.05 12.10
N GLY A 200 4.37 -51.54 11.74
CA GLY A 200 4.50 -50.44 10.80
C GLY A 200 4.53 -49.05 11.41
N TRP A 201 4.42 -48.07 10.53
CA TRP A 201 4.51 -46.66 10.84
C TRP A 201 3.61 -45.85 9.93
N SER A 202 3.26 -44.64 10.36
CA SER A 202 2.63 -43.64 9.51
C SER A 202 3.40 -42.33 9.54
N VAL A 203 3.34 -41.61 8.43
CA VAL A 203 3.87 -40.25 8.30
C VAL A 203 2.76 -39.32 7.86
N GLU A 204 2.72 -38.15 8.46
CA GLU A 204 1.86 -37.04 8.07
C GLU A 204 2.71 -35.79 7.86
N GLY A 205 2.47 -35.04 6.79
CA GLY A 205 3.25 -33.85 6.50
C GLY A 205 2.56 -32.84 5.59
N ARG A 206 3.17 -31.66 5.50
CA ARG A 206 2.71 -30.54 4.67
C ARG A 206 3.88 -29.84 4.01
N ILE A 207 3.64 -29.31 2.81
CA ILE A 207 4.61 -28.52 2.04
C ILE A 207 3.94 -27.21 1.62
N PRO A 208 4.49 -26.03 1.96
CA PRO A 208 3.86 -24.76 1.63
C PRO A 208 3.96 -24.45 0.14
N TRP A 209 2.96 -23.76 -0.41
CA TRP A 209 2.96 -23.38 -1.82
C TRP A 209 4.10 -22.44 -2.24
N GLY A 210 4.78 -21.81 -1.27
CA GLY A 210 6.00 -21.03 -1.51
C GLY A 210 7.14 -21.86 -2.12
N ASP A 211 7.26 -23.13 -1.76
CA ASP A 211 8.32 -24.02 -2.27
C ASP A 211 8.15 -24.27 -3.78
N PHE A 212 6.90 -24.22 -4.26
CA PHE A 212 6.52 -24.46 -5.65
C PHE A 212 6.70 -23.25 -6.57
N LEU A 213 7.10 -22.07 -6.07
CA LEU A 213 7.20 -20.82 -6.86
C LEU A 213 8.09 -20.93 -8.11
N ARG A 214 9.09 -21.82 -8.10
CA ARG A 214 9.96 -22.08 -9.26
C ARG A 214 9.20 -22.60 -10.49
N THR A 215 8.01 -23.17 -10.26
CA THR A 215 7.11 -23.80 -11.24
C THR A 215 5.70 -23.20 -11.20
N GLY A 216 5.59 -21.92 -10.82
CA GLY A 216 4.32 -21.19 -10.80
C GLY A 216 3.54 -21.29 -9.49
N GLY A 217 4.04 -22.03 -8.50
CA GLY A 217 3.43 -22.12 -7.18
C GLY A 217 2.08 -22.84 -7.19
N ARG A 218 1.17 -22.37 -6.32
CA ARG A 218 -0.12 -22.98 -5.99
C ARG A 218 -0.93 -23.43 -7.24
N PRO A 219 -1.56 -24.61 -7.22
CA PRO A 219 -2.46 -25.06 -8.28
C PRO A 219 -3.81 -24.33 -8.25
N VAL A 220 -4.57 -24.46 -9.34
CA VAL A 220 -6.00 -24.09 -9.40
C VAL A 220 -6.90 -25.34 -9.44
N ALA A 221 -8.17 -25.20 -9.06
CA ALA A 221 -9.13 -26.30 -9.14
C ALA A 221 -9.28 -26.79 -10.60
N GLY A 222 -9.26 -28.12 -10.78
CA GLY A 222 -9.24 -28.79 -12.08
C GLY A 222 -7.85 -28.94 -12.71
N GLU A 223 -6.80 -28.37 -12.10
CA GLU A 223 -5.43 -28.51 -12.58
C GLU A 223 -4.91 -29.94 -12.41
N LYS A 224 -4.07 -30.37 -13.34
CA LYS A 224 -3.45 -31.71 -13.37
C LYS A 224 -1.94 -31.59 -13.27
N TRP A 225 -1.37 -32.21 -12.25
CA TRP A 225 0.07 -32.40 -12.08
C TRP A 225 0.42 -33.86 -12.36
N LYS A 226 1.72 -34.14 -12.45
CA LYS A 226 2.29 -35.49 -12.46
C LYS A 226 2.77 -35.85 -11.05
N LEU A 227 2.47 -37.07 -10.61
CA LEU A 227 2.73 -37.59 -9.27
C LEU A 227 3.43 -38.94 -9.33
N ASN A 228 4.40 -39.13 -8.45
CA ASN A 228 4.80 -40.46 -8.01
C ASN A 228 4.92 -40.48 -6.48
N LEU A 229 4.50 -41.58 -5.87
CA LEU A 229 4.69 -41.90 -4.45
C LEU A 229 5.50 -43.18 -4.42
N CYS A 230 6.58 -43.22 -3.62
CA CYS A 230 7.43 -44.39 -3.48
C CYS A 230 7.56 -44.81 -2.01
N ARG A 231 7.88 -46.08 -1.80
CA ARG A 231 8.34 -46.63 -0.52
C ARG A 231 9.55 -47.51 -0.77
N PHE A 232 10.62 -47.27 -0.01
CA PHE A 232 11.65 -48.28 0.29
C PHE A 232 11.28 -48.99 1.59
N ASP A 233 11.43 -50.31 1.62
CA ASP A 233 10.94 -51.20 2.67
C ASP A 233 12.04 -52.24 3.00
N TYR A 234 12.63 -52.14 4.19
CA TYR A 234 13.87 -52.82 4.60
C TYR A 234 13.64 -53.89 5.67
N SER A 235 13.25 -55.10 5.28
CA SER A 235 13.24 -56.25 6.19
C SER A 235 14.56 -57.03 6.20
N ALA A 236 15.03 -57.43 7.38
CA ALA A 236 16.19 -58.29 7.60
C ALA A 236 15.95 -59.74 7.12
N ASP A 237 14.68 -60.12 6.91
CA ASP A 237 14.28 -61.39 6.33
C ASP A 237 14.36 -61.40 4.79
N TRP A 238 14.67 -60.26 4.15
CA TRP A 238 14.76 -60.11 2.69
C TRP A 238 16.21 -59.89 2.25
N ALA A 239 16.57 -60.48 1.11
CA ALA A 239 17.93 -60.36 0.55
C ALA A 239 18.26 -58.97 0.00
N GLU A 240 17.24 -58.20 -0.37
CA GLU A 240 17.29 -56.84 -0.90
C GLU A 240 16.04 -56.09 -0.40
N PRO A 241 16.10 -54.76 -0.17
CA PRO A 241 14.92 -53.98 0.19
C PRO A 241 13.87 -54.04 -0.93
N GLU A 242 12.59 -54.06 -0.53
CA GLU A 242 11.52 -53.92 -1.51
C GLU A 242 11.29 -52.43 -1.82
N LEU A 243 11.13 -52.15 -3.10
CA LEU A 243 10.90 -50.82 -3.61
C LEU A 243 9.63 -50.83 -4.45
N SER A 244 8.67 -50.00 -4.07
CA SER A 244 7.35 -49.94 -4.71
C SER A 244 6.95 -48.49 -4.97
N CYS A 245 6.08 -48.27 -5.96
CA CYS A 245 5.54 -46.95 -6.24
C CYS A 245 4.12 -47.01 -6.82
N VAL A 246 3.51 -45.85 -7.09
CA VAL A 246 2.16 -45.74 -7.71
C VAL A 246 2.18 -45.27 -9.18
N ALA A 247 3.36 -44.94 -9.72
CA ALA A 247 3.51 -44.55 -11.12
C ALA A 247 3.72 -45.78 -12.02
N PRO A 248 3.13 -45.84 -13.23
CA PRO A 248 3.21 -46.97 -14.16
C PRO A 248 4.57 -47.09 -14.89
N ILE A 249 5.68 -47.06 -14.15
CA ILE A 249 7.06 -47.09 -14.67
C ILE A 249 7.43 -48.51 -15.14
N ALA A 250 6.91 -48.88 -16.32
CA ALA A 250 7.05 -50.23 -16.88
C ALA A 250 8.49 -50.59 -17.34
N LYS A 251 9.37 -49.60 -17.53
CA LYS A 251 10.76 -49.79 -17.95
C LYS A 251 11.71 -48.89 -17.15
N LYS A 252 12.82 -49.46 -16.69
CA LYS A 252 13.94 -48.71 -16.10
C LYS A 252 14.80 -48.12 -17.21
N LYS A 253 14.36 -47.03 -17.86
CA LYS A 253 15.09 -46.47 -19.02
C LYS A 253 16.39 -45.79 -18.56
N ILE A 254 16.38 -45.15 -17.38
CA ILE A 254 17.49 -44.33 -16.87
C ILE A 254 17.53 -44.47 -15.32
N PRO A 255 18.68 -44.75 -14.67
CA PRO A 255 18.79 -44.94 -13.21
C PRO A 255 19.32 -43.70 -12.44
N PRO A 256 18.85 -43.40 -11.21
CA PRO A 256 17.67 -43.96 -10.53
C PRO A 256 16.37 -43.67 -11.29
N PHE A 257 15.56 -44.71 -11.41
CA PHE A 257 14.46 -44.79 -12.39
C PHE A 257 13.12 -44.24 -11.89
N PHE A 258 13.05 -43.81 -10.63
CA PHE A 258 11.90 -43.09 -10.05
C PHE A 258 11.84 -41.63 -10.44
N HIS A 259 12.94 -41.06 -10.94
CA HIS A 259 12.99 -39.69 -11.45
C HIS A 259 12.53 -39.57 -12.92
N GLN A 260 12.08 -40.68 -13.55
CA GLN A 260 11.50 -40.71 -14.90
C GLN A 260 10.11 -40.05 -14.93
N SER A 261 10.07 -38.73 -14.78
CA SER A 261 8.84 -37.96 -14.51
C SER A 261 7.80 -37.93 -15.63
N ASP A 262 8.14 -38.39 -16.84
CA ASP A 262 7.18 -38.56 -17.94
C ASP A 262 6.17 -39.68 -17.67
N ASP A 263 6.65 -40.79 -17.09
CA ASP A 263 5.87 -42.02 -16.80
C ASP A 263 5.07 -41.90 -15.48
N TYR A 264 5.04 -40.73 -14.84
CA TYR A 264 4.31 -40.48 -13.59
C TYR A 264 2.78 -40.55 -13.77
N ALA A 265 2.11 -40.94 -12.67
CA ALA A 265 0.65 -40.91 -12.55
C ALA A 265 0.12 -39.47 -12.63
N THR A 266 -1.18 -39.32 -12.88
CA THR A 266 -1.86 -38.01 -12.92
C THR A 266 -2.45 -37.67 -11.56
N LEU A 267 -2.24 -36.45 -11.07
CA LEU A 267 -2.86 -35.91 -9.87
C LEU A 267 -3.75 -34.73 -10.25
N THR A 268 -5.06 -34.82 -9.98
CA THR A 268 -6.01 -33.73 -10.25
C THR A 268 -6.35 -32.98 -8.96
N PHE A 269 -6.21 -31.66 -8.95
CA PHE A 269 -6.57 -30.81 -7.81
C PHE A 269 -8.07 -30.52 -7.81
N VAL A 270 -8.80 -31.12 -6.89
CA VAL A 270 -10.24 -30.92 -6.72
C VAL A 270 -10.45 -29.79 -5.70
N GLY A 271 -11.04 -28.69 -6.15
CA GLY A 271 -11.37 -27.54 -5.30
C GLY A 271 -12.59 -27.79 -4.38
N PRO A 272 -12.99 -26.78 -3.59
CA PRO A 272 -14.18 -26.89 -2.74
C PRO A 272 -15.44 -27.11 -3.58
N THR A 273 -16.31 -28.02 -3.12
CA THR A 273 -17.60 -28.32 -3.76
C THR A 273 -18.75 -27.98 -2.82
N ALA A 274 -19.97 -27.83 -3.33
CA ALA A 274 -21.16 -27.61 -2.49
C ALA A 274 -21.41 -28.72 -1.45
N ALA A 275 -20.90 -29.92 -1.67
CA ALA A 275 -21.00 -31.04 -0.72
C ALA A 275 -19.86 -31.07 0.33
N THR A 276 -18.78 -30.30 0.13
CA THR A 276 -17.56 -30.32 0.96
C THR A 276 -17.18 -28.95 1.54
N ALA A 277 -17.96 -27.89 1.30
CA ALA A 277 -17.69 -26.55 1.79
C ALA A 277 -18.68 -26.13 2.88
N LYS A 278 -18.17 -25.59 3.99
CA LYS A 278 -18.99 -24.81 4.95
C LYS A 278 -19.90 -23.81 4.22
N PRO A 279 -21.23 -23.77 4.45
CA PRO A 279 -22.15 -22.84 3.79
C PRO A 279 -21.71 -21.38 3.92
N TYR A 280 -21.83 -20.60 2.84
CA TYR A 280 -21.37 -19.21 2.80
C TYR A 280 -22.40 -18.25 3.41
N GLY A 281 -21.92 -17.10 3.90
CA GLY A 281 -22.77 -16.02 4.40
C GLY A 281 -23.68 -15.41 3.31
N ILE A 282 -23.21 -15.34 2.06
CA ILE A 282 -23.98 -14.97 0.87
C ILE A 282 -23.73 -16.02 -0.20
N GLU A 283 -24.80 -16.54 -0.83
CA GLU A 283 -24.70 -17.68 -1.75
C GLU A 283 -24.12 -17.33 -3.12
N ALA A 284 -24.47 -16.16 -3.67
CA ALA A 284 -24.05 -15.74 -5.01
C ALA A 284 -23.93 -14.22 -5.08
N ARG A 285 -23.12 -13.74 -6.04
CA ARG A 285 -22.98 -12.31 -6.33
C ARG A 285 -24.09 -11.88 -7.28
N GLU A 286 -24.88 -10.89 -6.88
CA GLU A 286 -25.88 -10.25 -7.73
C GLU A 286 -25.32 -8.94 -8.34
N PRO A 287 -25.72 -8.54 -9.56
CA PRO A 287 -25.31 -7.28 -10.17
C PRO A 287 -25.89 -6.07 -9.43
N VAL A 288 -25.04 -5.07 -9.10
CA VAL A 288 -25.48 -3.82 -8.47
C VAL A 288 -25.63 -2.70 -9.50
N ALA A 289 -26.84 -2.14 -9.60
CA ALA A 289 -27.18 -1.04 -10.49
C ALA A 289 -27.20 0.31 -9.76
N SER A 290 -26.04 0.78 -9.31
CA SER A 290 -25.89 2.10 -8.68
C SER A 290 -26.19 3.24 -9.67
N LYS A 291 -26.96 4.23 -9.21
CA LYS A 291 -27.14 5.52 -9.91
C LYS A 291 -26.27 6.64 -9.32
N VAL A 292 -25.49 6.36 -8.28
CA VAL A 292 -24.60 7.34 -7.63
C VAL A 292 -23.33 7.52 -8.49
N VAL A 293 -23.47 8.14 -9.66
CA VAL A 293 -22.42 8.38 -10.66
C VAL A 293 -22.57 9.78 -11.24
N GLY A 294 -21.46 10.45 -11.55
CA GLY A 294 -21.43 11.85 -11.98
C GLY A 294 -21.27 12.81 -10.81
N PHE A 295 -21.83 14.01 -10.93
CA PHE A 295 -21.73 15.06 -9.92
C PHE A 295 -23.10 15.72 -9.71
N PRO A 296 -23.46 16.09 -8.47
CA PRO A 296 -24.74 16.77 -8.18
C PRO A 296 -24.75 18.25 -8.59
N ASP A 297 -23.56 18.85 -8.72
CA ASP A 297 -23.37 20.21 -9.19
C ASP A 297 -23.13 20.21 -10.72
N PRO A 298 -23.45 21.30 -11.42
CA PRO A 298 -23.03 21.49 -12.80
C PRO A 298 -21.52 21.27 -12.93
N PRO A 299 -21.06 20.51 -13.94
CA PRO A 299 -19.65 20.19 -14.06
C PRO A 299 -18.84 21.46 -14.37
N PRO A 300 -17.55 21.54 -13.98
CA PRO A 300 -16.71 22.70 -14.25
C PRO A 300 -16.69 23.08 -15.74
N PRO A 301 -16.55 24.36 -16.10
CA PRO A 301 -16.68 24.84 -17.48
C PRO A 301 -15.64 24.29 -18.45
N PHE A 302 -14.56 23.67 -17.97
CA PHE A 302 -13.53 23.06 -18.80
C PHE A 302 -13.12 21.66 -18.33
N VAL A 303 -12.62 20.87 -19.28
CA VAL A 303 -11.95 19.58 -19.04
C VAL A 303 -10.50 19.64 -19.54
N ALA A 304 -9.61 18.87 -18.92
CA ALA A 304 -8.22 18.77 -19.37
C ALA A 304 -8.08 17.82 -20.57
N THR A 305 -7.36 18.25 -21.60
CA THR A 305 -7.13 17.50 -22.84
C THR A 305 -5.63 17.42 -23.14
N ARG A 306 -5.08 16.22 -23.36
CA ARG A 306 -3.65 16.04 -23.69
C ARG A 306 -3.33 16.65 -25.06
N ILE A 307 -2.29 17.49 -25.14
CA ILE A 307 -1.89 18.18 -26.39
C ILE A 307 -0.74 17.49 -27.13
N LEU A 308 0.14 16.78 -26.43
CA LEU A 308 1.22 15.99 -27.04
C LEU A 308 0.85 14.50 -27.05
N GLY A 309 0.27 14.07 -28.17
CA GLY A 309 -0.34 12.76 -28.33
C GLY A 309 0.63 11.58 -28.34
N LYS A 310 1.89 11.77 -28.73
CA LYS A 310 2.91 10.70 -28.82
C LYS A 310 4.13 10.86 -27.91
N TYR A 311 4.34 12.04 -27.33
CA TYR A 311 5.36 12.26 -26.29
C TYR A 311 4.79 11.84 -24.92
N ARG A 312 5.56 11.05 -24.18
CA ARG A 312 5.20 10.33 -22.95
C ARG A 312 6.34 10.46 -21.92
N PRO A 313 6.75 11.69 -21.54
CA PRO A 313 7.85 11.87 -20.60
C PRO A 313 7.51 11.32 -19.21
N GLU A 314 8.46 10.61 -18.62
CA GLU A 314 8.45 10.28 -17.20
C GLU A 314 8.53 11.57 -16.36
N TYR A 315 7.60 11.72 -15.41
CA TYR A 315 7.62 12.74 -14.36
C TYR A 315 8.09 14.15 -14.79
N PRO A 316 7.42 14.81 -15.75
CA PRO A 316 7.78 16.18 -16.12
C PRO A 316 7.42 17.18 -15.00
N ILE A 317 8.32 18.13 -14.76
CA ILE A 317 8.24 19.15 -13.69
C ILE A 317 7.93 20.54 -14.25
N ARG A 318 8.51 20.86 -15.41
CA ARG A 318 8.47 22.17 -16.05
C ARG A 318 8.58 21.99 -17.55
N VAL A 319 7.83 22.78 -18.29
CA VAL A 319 8.09 23.05 -19.71
C VAL A 319 8.20 24.56 -19.90
N GLU A 320 9.18 24.99 -20.70
CA GLU A 320 9.34 26.39 -21.11
C GLU A 320 9.67 26.42 -22.62
N PRO A 321 8.79 26.96 -23.47
CA PRO A 321 9.06 27.12 -24.90
C PRO A 321 10.28 27.99 -25.17
N ILE A 322 11.11 27.59 -26.14
CA ILE A 322 12.27 28.36 -26.55
C ILE A 322 11.80 29.58 -27.38
N PRO A 323 12.11 30.83 -26.99
CA PRO A 323 11.62 32.00 -27.71
C PRO A 323 12.08 32.02 -29.17
N GLY A 324 11.11 32.18 -30.08
CA GLY A 324 11.33 32.24 -31.52
C GLY A 324 11.47 30.88 -32.23
N THR A 325 11.17 29.75 -31.58
CA THR A 325 11.25 28.41 -32.20
C THR A 325 9.98 27.58 -31.96
N SER A 326 9.93 26.37 -32.54
CA SER A 326 8.89 25.36 -32.30
C SER A 326 9.34 24.27 -31.31
N GLU A 327 10.32 24.56 -30.46
CA GLU A 327 10.90 23.63 -29.48
C GLU A 327 10.73 24.17 -28.06
N ALA A 328 10.81 23.28 -27.07
CA ALA A 328 10.77 23.64 -25.65
C ALA A 328 11.87 22.93 -24.87
N LEU A 329 12.28 23.54 -23.76
CA LEU A 329 13.02 22.85 -22.70
C LEU A 329 12.04 22.23 -21.70
N VAL A 330 12.32 21.00 -21.30
CA VAL A 330 11.50 20.22 -20.35
C VAL A 330 12.40 19.69 -19.23
N ILE A 331 12.01 19.91 -17.98
CA ILE A 331 12.62 19.24 -16.82
C ILE A 331 11.84 17.94 -16.56
N THR A 332 12.54 16.80 -16.49
CA THR A 332 11.97 15.47 -16.20
C THR A 332 12.73 14.76 -15.09
N GLN A 333 12.12 13.72 -14.51
CA GLN A 333 12.74 12.80 -13.55
C GLN A 333 12.50 11.32 -13.96
N PRO A 334 13.40 10.39 -13.61
CA PRO A 334 13.16 8.95 -13.83
C PRO A 334 12.20 8.33 -12.79
N HIS A 335 12.03 8.99 -11.65
CA HIS A 335 11.06 8.67 -10.60
C HIS A 335 10.76 9.94 -9.79
N ALA A 336 9.61 10.00 -9.13
CA ALA A 336 9.29 11.12 -8.24
C ALA A 336 10.42 11.39 -7.23
N TYR A 337 10.72 12.66 -7.01
CA TYR A 337 11.81 13.15 -6.14
C TYR A 337 13.23 12.66 -6.53
N GLY A 338 13.40 12.15 -7.74
CA GLY A 338 14.70 11.72 -8.27
C GLY A 338 15.58 12.84 -8.83
N PRO A 339 16.82 12.52 -9.26
CA PRO A 339 17.65 13.47 -9.99
C PRO A 339 16.98 13.86 -11.31
N THR A 340 17.10 15.12 -11.69
CA THR A 340 16.46 15.69 -12.88
C THR A 340 17.31 15.60 -14.14
N LYS A 341 16.64 15.75 -15.28
CA LYS A 341 17.28 16.01 -16.58
C LYS A 341 16.59 17.17 -17.26
N VAL A 342 17.37 17.99 -17.97
CA VAL A 342 16.84 19.01 -18.90
C VAL A 342 16.89 18.41 -20.30
N LEU A 343 15.73 18.28 -20.93
CA LEU A 343 15.56 17.78 -22.29
C LEU A 343 15.12 18.92 -23.20
N ARG A 344 15.56 18.90 -24.45
CA ARG A 344 15.01 19.73 -25.53
C ARG A 344 14.12 18.85 -26.39
N VAL A 345 12.92 19.31 -26.72
CA VAL A 345 11.95 18.54 -27.50
C VAL A 345 11.21 19.46 -28.50
N PRO A 346 10.90 18.99 -29.72
CA PRO A 346 9.91 19.64 -30.57
C PRO A 346 8.57 19.75 -29.82
N PHE A 347 8.00 20.95 -29.72
CA PHE A 347 6.80 21.20 -28.93
C PHE A 347 5.58 21.37 -29.84
N GLY A 348 5.17 20.25 -30.44
CA GLY A 348 4.01 20.18 -31.33
C GLY A 348 3.45 18.75 -31.42
N PRO A 349 2.21 18.56 -31.91
CA PRO A 349 1.45 17.30 -31.75
C PRO A 349 2.08 16.06 -32.39
N GLY A 350 3.04 16.23 -33.31
CA GLY A 350 3.81 15.13 -33.91
C GLY A 350 4.93 14.57 -33.04
N ALA A 351 5.36 15.27 -31.98
CA ALA A 351 6.52 14.93 -31.17
C ALA A 351 6.37 13.61 -30.42
N THR A 352 7.49 12.87 -30.33
CA THR A 352 7.63 11.54 -29.73
C THR A 352 8.80 11.50 -28.75
N ASP A 353 8.91 10.44 -27.95
CA ASP A 353 10.02 10.28 -27.00
C ASP A 353 11.40 10.18 -27.66
N LYS A 354 11.44 9.78 -28.95
CA LYS A 354 12.67 9.72 -29.75
C LYS A 354 13.20 11.10 -30.16
N ASP A 355 12.35 12.12 -30.12
CA ASP A 355 12.70 13.49 -30.50
C ASP A 355 13.25 14.30 -29.31
N ALA A 356 13.24 13.73 -28.10
CA ALA A 356 13.74 14.37 -26.89
C ALA A 356 15.27 14.24 -26.77
N VAL A 357 15.98 15.35 -26.94
CA VAL A 357 17.44 15.41 -26.88
C VAL A 357 17.89 15.96 -25.52
N LYS A 358 18.57 15.14 -24.73
CA LYS A 358 19.14 15.56 -23.43
C LYS A 358 20.10 16.74 -23.60
N GLN A 359 19.88 17.79 -22.83
CA GLN A 359 20.74 18.97 -22.75
C GLN A 359 21.66 18.91 -21.53
N LEU A 360 21.09 18.64 -20.35
CA LEU A 360 21.81 18.58 -19.08
C LEU A 360 21.34 17.38 -18.24
N ASP A 361 22.26 16.71 -17.56
CA ASP A 361 21.96 15.93 -16.35
C ASP A 361 22.15 16.84 -15.12
N THR A 362 21.51 16.53 -13.99
CA THR A 362 21.87 17.11 -12.69
C THR A 362 22.65 16.08 -11.84
N PRO A 363 23.97 15.91 -12.07
CA PRO A 363 24.79 15.00 -11.28
C PRO A 363 24.88 15.45 -9.80
N ASN A 364 25.39 14.56 -8.94
CA ASN A 364 25.72 14.85 -7.54
C ASN A 364 24.53 15.29 -6.65
N GLY A 365 23.32 14.82 -6.96
CA GLY A 365 22.13 15.05 -6.13
C GLY A 365 21.43 16.40 -6.34
N GLY A 366 21.75 17.10 -7.43
CA GLY A 366 21.00 18.29 -7.85
C GLY A 366 19.59 17.96 -8.37
N THR A 367 18.65 18.90 -8.17
CA THR A 367 17.27 18.84 -8.66
C THR A 367 16.88 20.20 -9.26
N ALA A 368 16.62 20.21 -10.56
CA ALA A 368 16.12 21.38 -11.29
C ALA A 368 14.62 21.59 -11.10
N TYR A 369 14.21 22.84 -10.90
CA TYR A 369 12.83 23.20 -10.61
C TYR A 369 12.21 24.10 -11.66
N ASP A 370 12.98 25.02 -12.26
CA ASP A 370 12.46 26.06 -13.14
C ASP A 370 13.45 26.51 -14.23
N ILE A 371 12.93 27.12 -15.29
CA ILE A 371 13.65 27.64 -16.45
C ILE A 371 13.08 29.02 -16.82
N ALA A 372 13.94 29.98 -17.10
CA ALA A 372 13.58 31.25 -17.74
C ALA A 372 14.59 31.63 -18.83
N PHE A 373 14.10 32.21 -19.93
CA PHE A 373 14.93 32.81 -20.97
C PHE A 373 15.13 34.30 -20.70
N HIS A 374 16.30 34.85 -21.06
CA HIS A 374 16.53 36.30 -20.94
C HIS A 374 15.56 37.11 -21.84
N PRO A 375 15.12 38.32 -21.46
CA PRO A 375 14.31 39.16 -22.35
C PRO A 375 14.98 39.45 -23.70
N LYS A 376 16.33 39.56 -23.69
CA LYS A 376 17.18 39.70 -24.89
C LYS A 376 17.69 38.34 -25.45
N PHE A 377 16.95 37.25 -25.28
CA PHE A 377 17.39 35.90 -25.67
C PHE A 377 17.73 35.76 -27.17
N ALA A 378 17.13 36.59 -28.04
CA ALA A 378 17.51 36.64 -29.45
C ALA A 378 18.97 37.09 -29.67
N GLU A 379 19.49 37.95 -28.79
CA GLU A 379 20.82 38.55 -28.87
C GLU A 379 21.86 37.75 -28.08
N ASN A 380 21.62 37.54 -26.77
CA ASN A 380 22.62 37.00 -25.84
C ASN A 380 22.56 35.48 -25.65
N ARG A 381 21.46 34.85 -26.09
CA ARG A 381 21.21 33.40 -25.94
C ARG A 381 21.25 32.89 -24.49
N TYR A 382 21.03 33.73 -23.49
CA TYR A 382 21.10 33.33 -22.08
C TYR A 382 19.84 32.62 -21.57
N VAL A 383 20.05 31.50 -20.91
CA VAL A 383 19.03 30.67 -20.26
C VAL A 383 19.38 30.52 -18.79
N TYR A 384 18.41 30.70 -17.91
CA TYR A 384 18.57 30.60 -16.46
C TYR A 384 17.82 29.39 -15.95
N ILE A 385 18.48 28.61 -15.09
CA ILE A 385 17.93 27.40 -14.48
C ILE A 385 18.00 27.57 -12.97
N GLY A 386 16.88 27.36 -12.30
CA GLY A 386 16.78 27.35 -10.85
C GLY A 386 16.74 25.93 -10.30
N TRP A 387 17.59 25.64 -9.32
CA TRP A 387 17.76 24.29 -8.78
C TRP A 387 18.27 24.27 -7.33
N ASN A 388 18.10 23.13 -6.64
CA ASN A 388 18.74 22.85 -5.35
C ASN A 388 19.69 21.66 -5.46
N GLY A 389 20.84 21.76 -4.80
CA GLY A 389 21.85 20.72 -4.66
C GLY A 389 23.24 21.32 -4.66
N SER A 390 24.28 20.48 -4.62
CA SER A 390 25.65 20.98 -4.72
C SER A 390 26.29 20.62 -6.07
N PRO A 391 26.51 21.60 -6.97
CA PRO A 391 27.27 21.37 -8.20
C PRO A 391 28.72 20.92 -7.95
N THR A 392 29.23 21.12 -6.72
CA THR A 392 30.65 20.98 -6.35
C THR A 392 30.90 20.05 -5.14
N GLY A 393 29.92 19.21 -4.75
CA GLY A 393 30.10 18.24 -3.65
C GLY A 393 30.23 18.84 -2.24
N ARG A 394 29.71 20.05 -2.02
CA ARG A 394 29.66 20.74 -0.71
C ARG A 394 28.77 19.97 0.28
N LYS A 395 29.10 20.07 1.58
CA LYS A 395 28.39 19.35 2.66
C LYS A 395 27.00 19.89 3.01
N LYS A 396 26.68 21.14 2.64
CA LYS A 396 25.36 21.75 2.83
C LYS A 396 24.66 21.88 1.48
N LYS A 397 23.33 21.75 1.47
CA LYS A 397 22.51 22.01 0.29
C LYS A 397 22.31 23.52 0.11
N SER A 398 22.29 23.94 -1.15
CA SER A 398 22.07 25.33 -1.56
C SER A 398 21.07 25.37 -2.70
N SER A 399 20.19 26.36 -2.67
CA SER A 399 19.44 26.76 -3.86
C SER A 399 20.26 27.75 -4.67
N ILE A 400 20.30 27.54 -5.98
CA ILE A 400 21.19 28.23 -6.92
C ILE A 400 20.37 28.60 -8.17
N ILE A 401 20.59 29.81 -8.69
CA ILE A 401 20.24 30.16 -10.07
C ILE A 401 21.52 30.14 -10.90
N SER A 402 21.59 29.29 -11.92
CA SER A 402 22.71 29.18 -12.86
C SER A 402 22.33 29.70 -14.25
N ARG A 403 23.23 30.43 -14.90
CA ARG A 403 23.08 30.96 -16.26
C ARG A 403 23.93 30.16 -17.25
N TYR A 404 23.28 29.65 -18.29
CA TYR A 404 23.86 28.99 -19.45
C TYR A 404 23.71 29.86 -20.71
N THR A 405 24.51 29.57 -21.73
CA THR A 405 24.39 30.08 -23.09
C THR A 405 23.92 28.95 -24.01
N MET A 406 22.88 29.21 -24.80
CA MET A 406 22.37 28.28 -25.81
C MET A 406 22.93 28.61 -27.19
N THR A 407 23.07 27.64 -28.10
CA THR A 407 23.50 27.95 -29.47
C THR A 407 22.49 28.85 -30.21
N ALA A 408 23.00 29.68 -31.11
CA ALA A 408 22.21 30.69 -31.83
C ALA A 408 21.32 30.12 -32.94
N LYS A 409 21.58 28.88 -33.38
CA LYS A 409 20.88 28.18 -34.46
C LYS A 409 20.57 26.76 -34.03
N ALA A 410 19.64 26.10 -34.73
CA ALA A 410 19.42 24.66 -34.58
C ALA A 410 20.76 23.90 -34.67
N PRO A 411 21.03 22.91 -33.80
CA PRO A 411 20.08 22.23 -32.92
C PRO A 411 19.85 22.86 -31.53
N TYR A 412 20.14 24.15 -31.30
CA TYR A 412 19.78 24.88 -30.07
C TYR A 412 20.24 24.20 -28.76
N GLU A 413 21.55 23.95 -28.64
CA GLU A 413 22.15 23.20 -27.54
C GLU A 413 22.59 24.13 -26.39
N LEU A 414 22.34 23.73 -25.14
CA LEU A 414 22.94 24.38 -23.97
C LEU A 414 24.39 23.96 -23.83
N ASP A 415 25.33 24.91 -23.77
CA ASP A 415 26.74 24.60 -23.46
C ASP A 415 26.93 24.45 -21.94
N PRO A 416 27.23 23.26 -21.39
CA PRO A 416 27.43 23.09 -19.95
C PRO A 416 28.64 23.87 -19.42
N LYS A 417 29.64 24.17 -20.25
CA LYS A 417 30.85 24.92 -19.86
C LYS A 417 30.58 26.43 -19.69
N SER A 418 29.46 26.90 -20.24
CA SER A 418 29.01 28.29 -20.11
C SER A 418 28.38 28.59 -18.74
N GLU A 419 28.16 27.60 -17.88
CA GLU A 419 27.52 27.76 -16.58
C GLU A 419 28.18 28.85 -15.74
N ARG A 420 27.40 29.80 -15.24
CA ARG A 420 27.81 30.71 -14.16
C ARG A 420 26.71 30.79 -13.10
N THR A 421 27.08 30.58 -11.85
CA THR A 421 26.22 30.84 -10.69
C THR A 421 25.89 32.33 -10.64
N VAL A 422 24.61 32.67 -10.74
CA VAL A 422 24.11 34.05 -10.62
C VAL A 422 23.98 34.40 -9.14
N ILE A 423 23.19 33.63 -8.40
CA ILE A 423 22.90 33.83 -6.98
C ILE A 423 22.76 32.45 -6.30
N GLU A 424 23.22 32.35 -5.05
CA GLU A 424 23.21 31.14 -4.23
C GLU A 424 22.78 31.48 -2.78
N TRP A 425 22.02 30.59 -2.13
CA TRP A 425 21.76 30.65 -0.70
C TRP A 425 21.63 29.23 -0.10
N GLU A 426 22.02 29.06 1.18
CA GLU A 426 21.85 27.78 1.89
C GLU A 426 20.36 27.45 2.05
N SER A 427 19.96 26.21 1.75
CA SER A 427 18.54 25.77 1.74
C SER A 427 18.45 24.24 1.81
N ASP A 428 17.77 23.69 2.82
CA ASP A 428 17.62 22.23 3.02
C ASP A 428 16.14 21.78 3.00
N GLY A 429 15.34 22.46 2.18
CA GLY A 429 13.90 22.33 2.09
C GLY A 429 13.27 23.68 1.70
N HIS A 430 12.00 23.66 1.33
CA HIS A 430 11.23 24.84 0.89
C HIS A 430 12.04 25.78 -0.03
N ASN A 431 12.58 25.22 -1.11
CA ASN A 431 13.72 25.81 -1.79
C ASN A 431 13.37 27.08 -2.59
N GLY A 432 12.15 27.14 -3.14
CA GLY A 432 11.80 28.10 -4.17
C GLY A 432 12.63 27.86 -5.43
N ALA A 433 13.48 28.83 -5.77
CA ALA A 433 14.29 28.89 -6.99
C ALA A 433 13.49 28.91 -8.30
N ALA A 434 12.18 29.22 -8.26
CA ALA A 434 11.44 29.62 -9.45
C ALA A 434 11.88 31.02 -9.90
N VAL A 435 11.95 31.23 -11.22
CA VAL A 435 12.59 32.40 -11.86
C VAL A 435 11.75 32.93 -13.02
N CYS A 436 11.59 34.26 -13.10
CA CYS A 436 11.01 34.92 -14.28
C CYS A 436 11.63 36.32 -14.47
N PHE A 437 11.29 36.98 -15.58
CA PHE A 437 11.69 38.37 -15.86
C PHE A 437 10.48 39.30 -15.91
N GLY A 438 10.64 40.51 -15.38
CA GLY A 438 9.65 41.59 -15.52
C GLY A 438 9.83 42.39 -16.81
N PRO A 439 8.84 43.23 -17.18
CA PRO A 439 8.94 44.18 -18.30
C PRO A 439 9.98 45.29 -18.05
N ASP A 440 10.46 45.42 -16.80
CA ASP A 440 11.56 46.27 -16.38
C ASP A 440 12.95 45.68 -16.69
N GLY A 441 13.01 44.47 -17.26
CA GLY A 441 14.24 43.74 -17.57
C GLY A 441 14.87 43.04 -16.37
N MET A 442 14.27 43.16 -15.18
CA MET A 442 14.83 42.60 -13.95
C MET A 442 14.44 41.14 -13.76
N MET A 443 15.35 40.35 -13.19
CA MET A 443 15.07 38.97 -12.82
C MET A 443 14.39 38.95 -11.45
N TYR A 444 13.28 38.23 -11.37
CA TYR A 444 12.58 37.91 -10.14
C TYR A 444 12.85 36.46 -9.77
N VAL A 445 13.26 36.21 -8.54
CA VAL A 445 13.63 34.89 -8.02
C VAL A 445 12.87 34.63 -6.73
N THR A 446 12.32 33.43 -6.59
CA THR A 446 11.66 33.00 -5.35
C THR A 446 12.62 32.25 -4.44
N SER A 447 12.44 32.39 -3.12
CA SER A 447 13.10 31.58 -2.11
C SER A 447 12.12 31.31 -0.96
N GLY A 448 12.08 30.06 -0.48
CA GLY A 448 11.31 29.74 0.72
C GLY A 448 12.14 29.84 1.99
N ASP A 449 11.61 29.33 3.10
CA ASP A 449 12.21 29.46 4.43
C ASP A 449 13.50 28.63 4.64
N GLY A 450 13.83 27.74 3.70
CA GLY A 450 15.06 26.95 3.70
C GLY A 450 15.00 25.70 4.59
N THR A 451 13.82 25.34 5.10
CA THR A 451 13.58 24.17 5.97
C THR A 451 12.60 23.19 5.34
N ALA A 452 12.45 21.99 5.91
CA ALA A 452 11.51 20.98 5.41
C ALA A 452 10.18 20.92 6.19
N ASP A 453 9.92 21.89 7.07
CA ASP A 453 8.80 21.90 8.02
C ASP A 453 8.48 23.35 8.45
N SER A 454 7.93 23.56 9.63
CA SER A 454 7.29 24.78 10.15
C SER A 454 8.25 25.93 10.49
N ASP A 455 9.14 26.29 9.55
CA ASP A 455 10.18 27.31 9.67
C ASP A 455 10.97 27.15 10.97
N ALA A 456 11.68 26.04 11.09
CA ALA A 456 12.49 25.71 12.27
C ALA A 456 13.66 26.68 12.48
N ASN A 457 14.08 27.39 11.43
CA ASN A 457 15.19 28.35 11.43
C ASN A 457 14.73 29.81 11.70
N LEU A 458 13.42 30.04 11.87
CA LEU A 458 12.79 31.34 12.10
C LEU A 458 13.15 32.38 11.02
N THR A 459 13.19 31.98 9.75
CA THR A 459 13.59 32.81 8.61
C THR A 459 12.44 33.57 7.97
N GLY A 460 11.19 33.12 8.13
CA GLY A 460 10.03 33.69 7.43
C GLY A 460 9.90 35.22 7.56
N GLN A 461 10.05 35.71 8.80
CA GLN A 461 10.00 37.15 9.13
C GLN A 461 11.39 37.83 9.19
N ARG A 462 12.48 37.12 8.86
CA ARG A 462 13.82 37.72 8.81
C ARG A 462 14.04 38.51 7.54
N THR A 463 14.57 39.71 7.71
CA THR A 463 14.80 40.68 6.63
C THR A 463 16.22 40.60 6.07
N ASP A 464 17.17 40.09 6.86
CA ASP A 464 18.61 40.07 6.60
C ASP A 464 19.12 38.88 5.77
N LEU A 465 18.25 37.89 5.50
CA LEU A 465 18.56 36.70 4.70
C LEU A 465 17.88 36.73 3.33
N LEU A 466 18.47 36.03 2.36
CA LEU A 466 17.87 35.76 1.05
C LEU A 466 16.70 34.75 1.11
N LEU A 467 16.42 34.12 2.27
CA LEU A 467 15.34 33.15 2.48
C LEU A 467 13.99 33.83 2.74
N ALA A 468 12.90 33.14 2.38
CA ALA A 468 11.50 33.56 2.52
C ALA A 468 11.14 34.83 1.74
N LYS A 469 11.55 34.92 0.47
CA LYS A 469 11.53 36.14 -0.36
C LYS A 469 10.92 35.92 -1.75
N VAL A 470 10.42 37.02 -2.30
CA VAL A 470 10.68 37.33 -3.72
C VAL A 470 11.88 38.28 -3.76
N LEU A 471 12.91 37.89 -4.49
CA LEU A 471 14.09 38.69 -4.78
C LEU A 471 13.93 39.35 -6.14
N ARG A 472 14.53 40.53 -6.33
CA ARG A 472 14.62 41.23 -7.62
C ARG A 472 16.05 41.72 -7.85
N ILE A 473 16.68 41.28 -8.94
CA ILE A 473 18.08 41.53 -9.27
C ILE A 473 18.26 41.93 -10.74
N ASP A 474 19.31 42.69 -11.02
CA ASP A 474 19.71 43.11 -12.37
C ASP A 474 20.84 42.19 -12.88
N VAL A 475 20.60 41.44 -13.95
CA VAL A 475 21.62 40.53 -14.55
C VAL A 475 22.30 41.11 -15.79
N ASP A 476 21.86 42.27 -16.28
CA ASP A 476 22.50 43.01 -17.37
C ASP A 476 23.59 43.97 -16.83
N HIS A 477 23.44 44.47 -15.59
CA HIS A 477 24.38 45.38 -14.94
C HIS A 477 24.94 44.80 -13.62
N PRO A 478 25.85 43.81 -13.69
CA PRO A 478 26.46 43.19 -12.52
C PRO A 478 27.27 44.19 -11.67
N ALA A 479 27.19 44.06 -10.34
CA ALA A 479 28.08 44.76 -9.42
C ALA A 479 29.43 44.03 -9.28
N ASP A 480 30.48 44.75 -8.89
CA ASP A 480 31.85 44.21 -8.76
C ASP A 480 31.87 42.91 -7.93
N GLY A 481 32.40 41.84 -8.53
CA GLY A 481 32.51 40.52 -7.90
C GLY A 481 31.21 39.70 -7.83
N LYS A 482 30.07 40.21 -8.30
CA LYS A 482 28.81 39.47 -8.45
C LYS A 482 28.47 39.23 -9.92
N MET A 483 27.60 38.25 -10.18
CA MET A 483 26.98 38.01 -11.49
C MET A 483 25.64 38.77 -11.65
N TYR A 484 25.32 39.68 -10.73
CA TYR A 484 24.14 40.54 -10.73
C TYR A 484 24.40 41.84 -9.96
N GLY A 485 23.65 42.89 -10.27
CA GLY A 485 23.51 44.12 -9.50
C GLY A 485 22.16 44.14 -8.76
N VAL A 486 22.00 45.09 -7.83
CA VAL A 486 20.71 45.34 -7.18
C VAL A 486 20.09 46.60 -7.78
N PRO A 487 18.84 46.55 -8.30
CA PRO A 487 18.17 47.71 -8.84
C PRO A 487 18.02 48.85 -7.82
N LYS A 488 18.30 50.08 -8.25
CA LYS A 488 18.26 51.29 -7.40
C LYS A 488 16.87 51.64 -6.86
N ASP A 489 15.83 51.01 -7.41
CA ASP A 489 14.43 51.18 -7.01
C ASP A 489 13.90 50.00 -6.17
N ASN A 490 14.73 49.01 -5.78
CA ASN A 490 14.28 47.97 -4.83
C ASN A 490 13.78 48.59 -3.52
N PRO A 491 12.69 48.08 -2.91
CA PRO A 491 11.97 48.75 -1.81
C PRO A 491 12.78 48.96 -0.54
N TYR A 492 13.86 48.19 -0.36
CA TYR A 492 14.66 48.17 0.86
C TYR A 492 16.12 48.63 0.65
N ILE A 493 16.44 49.18 -0.53
CA ILE A 493 17.79 49.69 -0.78
C ILE A 493 18.13 50.83 0.20
N GLY A 494 19.28 50.72 0.86
CA GLY A 494 19.70 51.64 1.93
C GLY A 494 19.25 51.28 3.35
N ARG A 495 18.32 50.32 3.54
CA ARG A 495 17.98 49.77 4.86
C ARG A 495 18.92 48.62 5.21
N LYS A 496 19.90 48.88 6.09
CA LYS A 496 20.98 47.94 6.46
C LYS A 496 20.50 46.64 7.09
N GLU A 497 19.29 46.64 7.63
CA GLU A 497 18.62 45.49 8.23
C GLU A 497 17.90 44.58 7.21
N PHE A 498 17.89 44.95 5.92
CA PHE A 498 17.34 44.15 4.83
C PHE A 498 18.45 43.66 3.87
N ALA A 499 18.31 42.42 3.38
CA ALA A 499 19.01 42.00 2.17
C ALA A 499 18.53 42.87 0.99
N PRO A 500 19.42 43.62 0.30
CA PRO A 500 19.03 44.63 -0.68
C PRO A 500 18.36 44.03 -1.93
N GLU A 501 18.56 42.75 -2.20
CA GLU A 501 17.88 41.96 -3.22
C GLU A 501 16.35 41.79 -2.95
N THR A 502 15.87 42.09 -1.74
CA THR A 502 14.46 41.87 -1.34
C THR A 502 13.46 42.73 -2.13
N TRP A 503 12.51 42.08 -2.80
CA TRP A 503 11.31 42.71 -3.36
C TRP A 503 10.10 42.57 -2.43
N ALA A 504 9.87 41.37 -1.91
CA ALA A 504 8.84 41.06 -0.91
C ALA A 504 9.33 39.91 0.00
N TYR A 505 8.75 39.74 1.18
CA TYR A 505 9.16 38.70 2.14
C TYR A 505 7.98 38.06 2.89
N GLY A 506 8.25 37.13 3.81
CA GLY A 506 7.19 36.43 4.55
C GLY A 506 6.60 35.25 3.79
N LEU A 507 7.42 34.54 3.00
CA LEU A 507 7.00 33.38 2.19
C LEU A 507 7.53 32.04 2.74
N ARG A 508 6.73 30.97 2.66
CA ARG A 508 7.08 29.60 3.09
C ARG A 508 7.81 28.79 2.03
N ASN A 509 7.10 28.31 1.01
CA ASN A 509 7.62 27.49 -0.11
C ASN A 509 7.02 27.97 -1.45
N PRO A 510 7.51 29.09 -2.00
CA PRO A 510 7.00 29.66 -3.25
C PRO A 510 7.45 28.84 -4.47
N TRP A 511 6.60 27.94 -4.98
CA TRP A 511 6.95 26.91 -5.98
C TRP A 511 7.02 27.40 -7.43
N ARG A 512 6.17 28.37 -7.80
CA ARG A 512 6.17 29.01 -9.13
C ARG A 512 5.97 30.51 -9.00
N VAL A 513 6.65 31.24 -9.89
CA VAL A 513 6.48 32.68 -10.10
C VAL A 513 6.16 32.94 -11.57
N THR A 514 5.35 33.95 -11.84
CA THR A 514 5.09 34.40 -13.22
C THR A 514 4.86 35.90 -13.21
N TYR A 515 5.58 36.62 -14.07
CA TYR A 515 5.33 38.03 -14.34
C TYR A 515 4.53 38.14 -15.64
N ASP A 516 3.28 38.60 -15.57
CA ASP A 516 2.56 39.02 -16.77
C ASP A 516 2.92 40.45 -17.15
N ALA A 517 3.70 40.59 -18.21
CA ALA A 517 4.11 41.89 -18.74
C ALA A 517 2.93 42.72 -19.30
N LYS A 518 1.81 42.08 -19.70
CA LYS A 518 0.67 42.79 -20.30
C LYS A 518 -0.20 43.53 -19.27
N LEU A 519 -0.46 42.90 -18.12
CA LEU A 519 -1.20 43.52 -17.01
C LEU A 519 -0.27 44.11 -15.92
N ASN A 520 1.05 43.96 -16.08
CA ASN A 520 2.08 44.33 -15.10
C ASN A 520 1.84 43.67 -13.72
N GLN A 521 1.60 42.35 -13.72
CA GLN A 521 1.23 41.57 -12.54
C GLN A 521 2.22 40.44 -12.26
N LEU A 522 2.84 40.47 -11.08
CA LEU A 522 3.72 39.41 -10.57
C LEU A 522 2.93 38.46 -9.68
N TRP A 523 2.78 37.21 -10.06
CA TRP A 523 2.06 36.19 -9.30
C TRP A 523 2.99 35.11 -8.74
N VAL A 524 2.72 34.67 -7.50
CA VAL A 524 3.44 33.57 -6.83
C VAL A 524 2.43 32.56 -6.28
N GLY A 525 2.64 31.28 -6.61
CA GLY A 525 2.00 30.15 -5.94
C GLY A 525 2.78 29.74 -4.69
N GLN A 526 2.10 29.59 -3.56
CA GLN A 526 2.69 29.34 -2.25
C GLN A 526 2.10 28.06 -1.63
N ASN A 527 2.97 27.18 -1.13
CA ASN A 527 2.51 26.03 -0.34
C ASN A 527 2.38 26.34 1.15
N GLY A 528 1.25 25.92 1.69
CA GLY A 528 0.91 25.92 3.11
C GLY A 528 1.70 24.89 3.90
N GLN A 529 1.56 24.99 5.22
CA GLN A 529 2.10 24.05 6.20
C GLN A 529 1.00 23.16 6.77
N ASP A 530 -0.03 23.76 7.35
CA ASP A 530 -0.96 23.14 8.28
C ASP A 530 -2.37 23.02 7.69
N LEU A 531 -2.97 24.14 7.27
CA LEU A 531 -4.39 24.19 6.84
C LEU A 531 -4.69 25.02 5.59
N TRP A 532 -3.77 25.85 5.09
CA TRP A 532 -4.07 26.79 4.01
C TRP A 532 -2.99 26.88 2.93
N GLU A 533 -3.40 26.76 1.68
CA GLU A 533 -2.62 27.07 0.48
C GLU A 533 -2.92 28.50 -0.02
N GLN A 534 -2.00 29.19 -0.69
CA GLN A 534 -2.22 30.57 -1.17
C GLN A 534 -1.66 30.86 -2.56
N ALA A 535 -2.29 31.81 -3.27
CA ALA A 535 -1.64 32.55 -4.35
C ALA A 535 -1.64 34.06 -4.06
N TYR A 536 -0.51 34.71 -4.35
CA TYR A 536 -0.27 36.12 -4.10
C TYR A 536 -0.04 36.85 -5.42
N LEU A 537 -0.78 37.93 -5.65
CA LEU A 537 -0.36 39.02 -6.53
C LEU A 537 0.67 39.86 -5.77
N VAL A 538 1.94 39.62 -6.03
CA VAL A 538 3.05 40.17 -5.26
C VAL A 538 3.30 41.63 -5.58
N LYS A 539 3.29 42.51 -4.57
CA LYS A 539 3.62 43.92 -4.71
C LYS A 539 4.93 44.28 -4.00
N LYS A 540 5.48 45.41 -4.43
CA LYS A 540 6.73 45.99 -3.94
C LYS A 540 6.67 46.26 -2.43
N GLY A 541 7.54 45.60 -1.67
CA GLY A 541 7.72 45.83 -0.23
C GLY A 541 6.75 45.09 0.68
N GLU A 542 5.90 44.19 0.18
CA GLU A 542 4.93 43.48 1.03
C GLU A 542 5.58 42.38 1.90
N ASN A 543 4.89 42.07 3.00
CA ASN A 543 5.22 41.02 3.96
C ASN A 543 4.05 40.05 4.05
N TYR A 544 4.20 38.80 3.61
CA TYR A 544 3.12 37.80 3.63
C TYR A 544 3.03 36.98 4.92
N GLY A 545 3.72 37.43 5.97
CA GLY A 545 3.45 37.05 7.36
C GLY A 545 3.96 35.68 7.81
N TRP A 546 4.40 34.79 6.90
CA TRP A 546 5.05 33.54 7.31
C TRP A 546 6.27 33.86 8.17
N SER A 547 6.48 33.25 9.34
CA SER A 547 5.76 32.15 9.99
C SER A 547 4.93 32.59 11.21
N VAL A 548 4.56 33.88 11.29
CA VAL A 548 3.59 34.41 12.27
C VAL A 548 2.17 34.07 11.86
N THR A 549 1.86 34.16 10.57
CA THR A 549 0.60 33.74 9.95
C THR A 549 0.82 32.66 8.88
N GLU A 550 -0.22 31.89 8.61
CA GLU A 550 -0.37 31.04 7.43
C GLU A 550 -1.56 31.60 6.64
N GLY A 551 -1.30 32.20 5.47
CA GLY A 551 -2.31 32.99 4.76
C GLY A 551 -2.88 34.10 5.65
N SER A 552 -4.21 34.21 5.70
CA SER A 552 -4.93 35.12 6.61
C SER A 552 -4.98 34.68 8.08
N HIS A 553 -4.45 33.50 8.43
CA HIS A 553 -4.72 32.83 9.70
C HIS A 553 -3.53 32.88 10.67
N PRO A 554 -3.73 33.03 12.00
CA PRO A 554 -2.65 32.93 12.98
C PRO A 554 -1.99 31.54 12.94
N PHE A 555 -0.66 31.50 12.90
CA PHE A 555 0.11 30.24 12.95
C PHE A 555 0.96 30.19 14.22
N TYR A 556 2.07 30.96 14.27
CA TYR A 556 2.80 31.22 15.50
C TYR A 556 2.76 32.72 15.86
N PRO A 557 1.65 33.24 16.42
CA PRO A 557 1.48 34.65 16.74
C PRO A 557 2.52 35.21 17.72
N ASN A 558 3.22 34.34 18.46
CA ASN A 558 4.29 34.71 19.39
C ASN A 558 5.69 34.82 18.73
N ARG A 559 5.85 34.47 17.45
CA ARG A 559 7.11 34.70 16.72
C ARG A 559 7.27 36.21 16.46
N LYS A 560 8.52 36.68 16.43
CA LYS A 560 8.81 38.09 16.14
C LYS A 560 8.40 38.42 14.69
N ALA A 561 7.40 39.28 14.53
CA ALA A 561 7.01 39.81 13.23
C ALA A 561 8.12 40.71 12.64
N GLY A 562 8.14 40.79 11.30
CA GLY A 562 9.01 41.71 10.56
C GLY A 562 8.59 43.18 10.74
N PRO A 563 9.42 44.13 10.29
CA PRO A 563 9.22 45.56 10.55
C PRO A 563 8.15 46.23 9.67
N THR A 564 7.45 45.50 8.80
CA THR A 564 6.35 46.03 7.96
C THR A 564 5.05 45.22 8.16
N PRO A 565 3.86 45.86 7.95
CA PRO A 565 2.56 45.21 8.15
C PRO A 565 2.38 43.94 7.31
N ILE A 566 1.67 42.96 7.85
CA ILE A 566 1.37 41.70 7.15
C ILE A 566 0.23 41.94 6.14
N THR A 567 0.48 41.56 4.90
CA THR A 567 -0.47 41.56 3.78
C THR A 567 -1.15 40.19 3.66
N LYS A 568 -2.47 40.18 3.47
CA LYS A 568 -3.25 38.97 3.24
C LYS A 568 -3.01 38.37 1.84
N PRO A 569 -3.19 37.05 1.66
CA PRO A 569 -3.18 36.44 0.33
C PRO A 569 -4.25 37.04 -0.59
N THR A 570 -3.98 36.99 -1.89
CA THR A 570 -4.95 37.41 -2.91
C THR A 570 -6.06 36.38 -3.06
N VAL A 571 -5.70 35.09 -3.01
CA VAL A 571 -6.62 33.96 -2.86
C VAL A 571 -5.98 32.91 -1.96
N GLU A 572 -6.79 32.26 -1.12
CA GLU A 572 -6.37 31.16 -0.26
C GLU A 572 -7.40 30.02 -0.28
N HIS A 573 -6.92 28.79 -0.10
CA HIS A 573 -7.72 27.57 -0.13
C HIS A 573 -7.43 26.73 1.11
N HIS A 574 -8.47 26.22 1.77
CA HIS A 574 -8.31 25.32 2.91
C HIS A 574 -7.82 23.94 2.46
N HIS A 575 -7.18 23.18 3.35
CA HIS A 575 -6.65 21.82 3.11
C HIS A 575 -7.70 20.74 2.81
N SER A 576 -8.98 21.10 2.85
CA SER A 576 -10.10 20.30 2.30
C SER A 576 -10.26 20.47 0.77
N GLU A 577 -9.77 21.55 0.18
CA GLU A 577 -9.93 21.88 -1.25
C GLU A 577 -8.62 21.77 -2.07
N ALA A 578 -7.47 22.14 -1.50
CA ALA A 578 -6.13 22.12 -2.10
C ALA A 578 -5.08 21.74 -1.03
N ARG A 579 -3.92 21.17 -1.38
CA ARG A 579 -2.89 20.76 -0.38
C ARG A 579 -1.43 20.94 -0.83
N SER A 580 -1.21 21.36 -2.06
CA SER A 580 0.09 21.65 -2.66
C SER A 580 -0.15 22.43 -3.95
N LEU A 581 -0.53 23.69 -3.79
CA LEU A 581 -0.79 24.64 -4.85
C LEU A 581 0.47 24.89 -5.67
N THR A 582 0.33 24.68 -6.96
CA THR A 582 1.43 24.79 -7.92
C THR A 582 1.72 26.25 -8.28
N GLY A 583 0.74 27.14 -8.12
CA GLY A 583 0.73 28.41 -8.86
C GLY A 583 0.29 28.20 -10.31
N GLY A 584 0.56 29.18 -11.17
CA GLY A 584 -0.11 29.32 -12.47
C GLY A 584 0.46 30.42 -13.35
N VAL A 585 -0.26 30.76 -14.42
CA VAL A 585 0.08 31.80 -15.42
C VAL A 585 -1.13 32.68 -15.75
N VAL A 586 -0.91 33.92 -16.19
CA VAL A 586 -2.00 34.75 -16.73
C VAL A 586 -2.27 34.36 -18.18
N TYR A 587 -3.46 33.81 -18.46
CA TYR A 587 -3.80 33.32 -19.79
C TYR A 587 -4.09 34.45 -20.78
N HIS A 588 -3.53 34.39 -22.00
CA HIS A 588 -3.68 35.45 -23.01
C HIS A 588 -4.06 34.96 -24.42
N GLY A 589 -4.20 33.66 -24.63
CA GLY A 589 -4.63 33.07 -25.90
C GLY A 589 -6.07 33.39 -26.28
N ASP A 590 -6.51 32.83 -27.41
CA ASP A 590 -7.80 33.11 -28.03
C ASP A 590 -8.77 31.92 -28.01
N LYS A 591 -8.30 30.69 -27.75
CA LYS A 591 -9.16 29.49 -27.67
C LYS A 591 -10.07 29.48 -26.44
N LEU A 592 -9.69 30.16 -25.35
CA LEU A 592 -10.42 30.19 -24.07
C LEU A 592 -10.76 31.65 -23.67
N PRO A 593 -11.57 32.38 -24.46
CA PRO A 593 -11.75 33.83 -24.32
C PRO A 593 -12.27 34.26 -22.94
N GLY A 594 -13.07 33.42 -22.27
CA GLY A 594 -13.54 33.66 -20.90
C GLY A 594 -12.46 33.65 -19.81
N LEU A 595 -11.25 33.17 -20.11
CA LEU A 595 -10.09 33.18 -19.20
C LEU A 595 -9.08 34.30 -19.53
N LYS A 596 -9.34 35.13 -20.55
CA LYS A 596 -8.34 36.08 -21.05
C LYS A 596 -7.97 37.15 -20.02
N GLY A 597 -6.68 37.25 -19.73
CA GLY A 597 -6.10 38.07 -18.67
C GLY A 597 -6.52 37.63 -17.25
N ALA A 598 -6.88 36.37 -17.02
CA ALA A 598 -7.06 35.79 -15.69
C ALA A 598 -5.86 34.90 -15.33
N TYR A 599 -5.47 34.90 -14.07
CA TYR A 599 -4.45 34.00 -13.54
C TYR A 599 -5.05 32.60 -13.36
N VAL A 600 -4.60 31.65 -14.18
CA VAL A 600 -5.02 30.24 -14.17
C VAL A 600 -3.98 29.42 -13.42
N TYR A 601 -4.40 28.76 -12.34
CA TYR A 601 -3.52 28.04 -11.41
C TYR A 601 -4.20 26.78 -10.89
N GLY A 602 -3.43 25.88 -10.26
CA GLY A 602 -3.95 24.59 -9.78
C GLY A 602 -3.12 23.98 -8.67
N ASP A 603 -3.49 22.76 -8.31
CA ASP A 603 -2.98 22.04 -7.14
C ASP A 603 -2.46 20.64 -7.51
N TYR A 604 -1.25 20.32 -7.07
CA TYR A 604 -0.58 19.03 -7.32
C TYR A 604 -1.32 17.85 -6.67
N SER A 605 -1.82 18.06 -5.45
CA SER A 605 -2.33 16.99 -4.58
C SER A 605 -3.76 16.57 -4.89
N THR A 606 -4.55 17.43 -5.52
CA THR A 606 -5.97 17.22 -5.89
C THR A 606 -6.17 17.20 -7.41
N GLY A 607 -5.42 18.00 -8.17
CA GLY A 607 -5.63 18.19 -9.61
C GLY A 607 -6.76 19.16 -9.96
N HIS A 608 -7.29 19.88 -8.96
CA HIS A 608 -8.19 21.00 -9.18
C HIS A 608 -7.47 22.19 -9.86
N ILE A 609 -8.21 22.94 -10.68
CA ILE A 609 -7.73 24.15 -11.38
C ILE A 609 -8.75 25.27 -11.17
N TRP A 610 -8.25 26.44 -10.78
CA TRP A 610 -9.00 27.67 -10.59
C TRP A 610 -8.49 28.76 -11.53
N ALA A 611 -9.29 29.81 -11.68
CA ALA A 611 -8.83 31.05 -12.24
C ALA A 611 -9.33 32.24 -11.42
N VAL A 612 -8.47 33.25 -11.29
CA VAL A 612 -8.78 34.53 -10.67
C VAL A 612 -8.50 35.68 -11.65
N LYS A 613 -9.51 36.52 -11.87
CA LYS A 613 -9.42 37.73 -12.66
C LYS A 613 -9.22 38.91 -11.71
N HIS A 614 -8.15 39.68 -11.90
CA HIS A 614 -7.74 40.72 -10.97
C HIS A 614 -7.33 42.00 -11.71
N THR A 615 -7.77 43.16 -11.24
CA THR A 615 -7.47 44.47 -11.87
C THR A 615 -6.07 45.01 -11.52
N GLY A 616 -5.44 44.44 -10.50
CA GLY A 616 -4.27 44.99 -9.80
C GLY A 616 -4.63 45.52 -8.41
N GLU A 617 -5.89 45.94 -8.24
CA GLU A 617 -6.45 46.47 -6.98
C GLU A 617 -7.42 45.51 -6.32
N LYS A 618 -8.29 44.84 -7.10
CA LYS A 618 -9.32 43.93 -6.60
C LYS A 618 -9.55 42.72 -7.51
N ILE A 619 -10.10 41.66 -6.92
CA ILE A 619 -10.66 40.52 -7.64
C ILE A 619 -11.94 40.97 -8.36
N GLU A 620 -12.04 40.69 -9.65
CA GLU A 620 -13.30 40.78 -10.42
C GLU A 620 -14.12 39.49 -10.26
N TRP A 621 -13.46 38.34 -10.36
CA TRP A 621 -14.02 37.03 -10.05
C TRP A 621 -12.93 36.00 -9.74
N HIS A 622 -13.28 35.00 -8.93
CA HIS A 622 -12.47 33.82 -8.65
C HIS A 622 -13.39 32.59 -8.73
N LYS A 623 -13.00 31.57 -9.51
CA LYS A 623 -13.81 30.36 -9.74
C LYS A 623 -12.94 29.13 -9.91
N LYS A 624 -13.45 27.96 -9.48
CA LYS A 624 -12.95 26.65 -9.94
C LYS A 624 -13.38 26.45 -11.40
N ILE A 625 -12.43 26.09 -12.27
CA ILE A 625 -12.67 26.02 -13.72
C ILE A 625 -12.50 24.61 -14.30
N ALA A 626 -11.74 23.74 -13.64
CA ALA A 626 -11.65 22.31 -13.96
C ALA A 626 -11.42 21.46 -12.71
N ILE A 627 -11.90 20.22 -12.75
CA ILE A 627 -11.56 19.13 -11.81
C ILE A 627 -10.86 18.06 -12.65
N THR A 628 -9.66 17.65 -12.25
CA THR A 628 -8.83 16.72 -13.03
C THR A 628 -8.11 15.74 -12.11
N THR A 629 -7.61 14.65 -12.68
CA THR A 629 -6.73 13.69 -12.00
C THR A 629 -5.23 14.07 -12.08
N LEU A 630 -4.92 15.21 -12.70
CA LEU A 630 -3.54 15.58 -12.98
C LEU A 630 -2.80 15.95 -11.69
N LYS A 631 -1.62 15.35 -11.49
CA LYS A 631 -0.58 15.85 -10.57
C LYS A 631 0.13 17.02 -11.23
N ILE A 632 -0.31 18.25 -10.95
CA ILE A 632 0.11 19.45 -11.69
C ILE A 632 1.41 20.04 -11.12
N THR A 633 2.49 20.11 -11.91
CA THR A 633 3.80 20.65 -11.48
C THR A 633 4.14 22.00 -12.09
N ASN A 634 3.48 22.40 -13.18
CA ASN A 634 3.69 23.66 -13.86
C ASN A 634 2.51 24.02 -14.78
N PHE A 635 2.27 25.32 -14.93
CA PHE A 635 1.52 25.91 -16.03
C PHE A 635 2.47 26.75 -16.88
N ALA A 636 2.27 26.76 -18.19
CA ALA A 636 3.01 27.59 -19.13
C ALA A 636 2.06 28.11 -20.21
N LEU A 637 2.54 29.04 -21.04
CA LEU A 637 1.88 29.45 -22.27
C LEU A 637 2.73 28.97 -23.45
N ASP A 638 2.10 28.51 -24.53
CA ASP A 638 2.80 28.30 -25.80
C ASP A 638 3.02 29.64 -26.56
N ARG A 639 3.66 29.56 -27.73
CA ARG A 639 3.95 30.74 -28.59
C ARG A 639 2.71 31.49 -29.07
N ASP A 640 1.54 30.85 -29.07
CA ASP A 640 0.27 31.45 -29.48
C ASP A 640 -0.49 32.01 -28.26
N GLY A 641 0.12 31.95 -27.06
CA GLY A 641 -0.46 32.37 -25.78
C GLY A 641 -1.38 31.33 -25.16
N GLU A 642 -1.40 30.10 -25.67
CA GLU A 642 -2.35 29.07 -25.27
C GLU A 642 -1.86 28.25 -24.08
N LEU A 643 -2.82 27.76 -23.28
CA LEU A 643 -2.52 27.17 -21.97
C LEU A 643 -1.86 25.80 -22.10
N VAL A 644 -0.75 25.61 -21.40
CA VAL A 644 -0.05 24.32 -21.25
C VAL A 644 -0.01 23.96 -19.76
N ILE A 645 -0.39 22.73 -19.43
CA ILE A 645 -0.46 22.17 -18.07
C ILE A 645 0.45 20.93 -18.03
N CYS A 646 1.38 20.89 -17.08
CA CYS A 646 2.35 19.81 -16.91
C CYS A 646 1.83 18.77 -15.91
N HIS A 647 1.76 17.50 -16.33
CA HIS A 647 1.31 16.38 -15.50
C HIS A 647 2.47 15.44 -15.14
N HIS A 648 2.76 15.33 -13.85
CA HIS A 648 3.85 14.57 -13.26
C HIS A 648 3.41 13.14 -12.87
N ALA A 649 3.65 12.17 -13.75
CA ALA A 649 3.29 10.76 -13.53
C ALA A 649 4.30 9.78 -14.18
N PRO A 650 4.39 8.53 -13.68
CA PRO A 650 5.25 7.47 -14.22
C PRO A 650 4.71 6.81 -15.50
N ALA A 651 5.50 5.88 -16.04
CA ALA A 651 5.09 4.87 -17.02
C ALA A 651 4.42 5.45 -18.28
N GLY A 652 4.95 6.57 -18.74
CA GLY A 652 4.40 7.37 -19.84
C GLY A 652 3.09 8.10 -19.56
N GLU A 653 2.46 7.97 -18.38
CA GLU A 653 1.25 8.73 -18.04
C GLU A 653 1.53 10.23 -17.92
N GLY A 654 2.79 10.62 -17.69
CA GLY A 654 3.25 12.01 -17.71
C GLY A 654 3.08 12.71 -19.06
N GLY A 655 2.97 14.03 -19.04
CA GLY A 655 2.88 14.83 -20.27
C GLY A 655 2.17 16.17 -20.13
N PHE A 656 1.68 16.68 -21.26
CA PHE A 656 1.19 18.05 -21.39
C PHE A 656 -0.25 18.12 -21.84
N TYR A 657 -1.01 18.99 -21.19
CA TYR A 657 -2.46 19.15 -21.34
C TYR A 657 -2.81 20.62 -21.59
N THR A 658 -4.00 20.87 -22.09
CA THR A 658 -4.65 22.19 -22.13
C THR A 658 -6.08 22.06 -21.60
N LEU A 659 -6.83 23.15 -21.51
CA LEU A 659 -8.25 23.14 -21.20
C LEU A 659 -9.08 23.24 -22.47
N THR A 660 -10.20 22.51 -22.53
CA THR A 660 -11.22 22.62 -23.59
C THR A 660 -12.61 22.78 -22.97
N PRO A 661 -13.56 23.47 -23.63
CA PRO A 661 -14.90 23.67 -23.10
C PRO A 661 -15.60 22.35 -22.75
N ASN A 662 -16.16 22.28 -21.55
CA ASN A 662 -16.89 21.11 -21.10
C ASN A 662 -18.30 21.09 -21.69
N THR A 663 -18.65 20.03 -22.42
CA THR A 663 -19.96 19.82 -23.05
C THR A 663 -20.86 18.88 -22.25
N ALA A 664 -20.42 18.39 -21.09
CA ALA A 664 -21.23 17.58 -20.19
C ALA A 664 -22.45 18.35 -19.67
N LYS A 665 -23.58 17.66 -19.50
CA LYS A 665 -24.83 18.25 -19.01
C LYS A 665 -24.69 18.68 -17.54
N ALA A 666 -25.36 19.78 -17.20
CA ALA A 666 -25.45 20.27 -15.82
C ALA A 666 -26.22 19.34 -14.86
N ASP A 667 -27.09 18.49 -15.42
CA ASP A 667 -27.74 17.39 -14.70
C ASP A 667 -27.20 16.07 -15.25
N THR A 668 -26.48 15.32 -14.41
CA THR A 668 -25.97 13.98 -14.74
C THR A 668 -26.93 12.86 -14.34
N GLY A 669 -28.12 13.18 -13.84
CA GLY A 669 -29.02 12.22 -13.19
C GLY A 669 -28.54 11.78 -11.80
N PHE A 670 -27.65 12.55 -11.18
CA PHE A 670 -27.12 12.24 -9.84
C PHE A 670 -28.26 12.28 -8.81
N PRO A 671 -28.44 11.23 -7.98
CA PRO A 671 -29.54 11.13 -7.03
C PRO A 671 -29.48 12.27 -6.00
N LYS A 672 -30.59 13.00 -5.84
CA LYS A 672 -30.74 14.03 -4.79
C LYS A 672 -31.45 13.49 -3.57
N LYS A 673 -32.15 12.36 -3.70
CA LYS A 673 -32.70 11.57 -2.60
C LYS A 673 -32.04 10.20 -2.51
N LEU A 674 -32.03 9.64 -1.30
CA LEU A 674 -31.45 8.32 -1.05
C LEU A 674 -32.25 7.22 -1.77
N SER A 675 -33.58 7.40 -1.89
CA SER A 675 -34.48 6.55 -2.67
C SER A 675 -34.17 6.49 -4.17
N GLU A 676 -33.48 7.50 -4.71
CA GLU A 676 -33.10 7.57 -6.12
C GLU A 676 -31.78 6.83 -6.42
N SER A 677 -31.01 6.45 -5.39
CA SER A 677 -29.63 5.94 -5.51
C SER A 677 -29.49 4.59 -6.24
N GLY A 678 -30.55 3.77 -6.27
CA GLY A 678 -30.48 2.38 -6.73
C GLY A 678 -29.78 1.42 -5.76
N LEU A 679 -29.39 1.89 -4.56
CA LEU A 679 -28.65 1.09 -3.56
C LEU A 679 -29.56 0.50 -2.46
N PHE A 680 -30.82 0.93 -2.38
CA PHE A 680 -31.79 0.47 -1.38
C PHE A 680 -32.99 -0.21 -2.06
N ALA A 681 -33.44 -1.33 -1.51
CA ALA A 681 -34.74 -1.93 -1.82
C ALA A 681 -35.88 -1.22 -1.08
N SER A 682 -35.63 -0.81 0.17
CA SER A 682 -36.48 0.13 0.91
C SER A 682 -35.60 1.07 1.73
N VAL A 683 -35.69 2.37 1.50
CA VAL A 683 -34.97 3.37 2.33
C VAL A 683 -35.59 3.47 3.71
N LYS A 684 -36.92 3.55 3.78
CA LYS A 684 -37.67 3.64 5.05
C LYS A 684 -37.34 2.51 6.01
N ASP A 685 -37.24 1.28 5.49
CA ASP A 685 -36.96 0.08 6.29
C ASP A 685 -35.45 -0.26 6.27
N HIS A 686 -34.61 0.67 5.79
CA HIS A 686 -33.15 0.57 5.66
C HIS A 686 -32.64 -0.73 5.01
N THR A 687 -33.45 -1.31 4.12
CA THR A 687 -33.15 -2.56 3.44
C THR A 687 -32.38 -2.27 2.16
N MET A 688 -31.12 -2.71 2.09
CA MET A 688 -30.27 -2.54 0.91
C MET A 688 -30.78 -3.34 -0.30
N ALA A 689 -30.44 -2.90 -1.50
CA ALA A 689 -30.72 -3.62 -2.74
C ALA A 689 -29.91 -4.93 -2.82
N PRO A 690 -30.40 -5.97 -3.51
CA PRO A 690 -29.63 -7.19 -3.76
C PRO A 690 -28.27 -6.89 -4.40
N GLY A 691 -27.26 -7.70 -4.06
CA GLY A 691 -25.87 -7.50 -4.47
C GLY A 691 -25.09 -6.42 -3.68
N VAL A 692 -25.76 -5.56 -2.91
CA VAL A 692 -25.09 -4.61 -2.01
C VAL A 692 -24.70 -5.33 -0.72
N VAL A 693 -23.41 -5.67 -0.58
CA VAL A 693 -22.93 -6.59 0.47
C VAL A 693 -22.70 -5.83 1.79
N PRO A 694 -23.38 -6.20 2.89
CA PRO A 694 -23.13 -5.62 4.21
C PRO A 694 -21.77 -6.05 4.76
N TYR A 695 -21.17 -5.18 5.56
CA TYR A 695 -19.96 -5.50 6.29
C TYR A 695 -19.80 -4.74 7.61
N SER A 696 -18.90 -5.27 8.43
CA SER A 696 -18.50 -4.79 9.73
C SER A 696 -16.98 -4.76 9.85
N VAL A 697 -16.47 -3.97 10.80
CA VAL A 697 -15.03 -3.75 11.00
C VAL A 697 -14.64 -4.19 12.41
N ASN A 698 -13.41 -4.68 12.59
CA ASN A 698 -12.87 -5.07 13.90
C ASN A 698 -12.77 -3.89 14.89
N ALA A 699 -12.32 -2.74 14.39
CA ALA A 699 -12.15 -1.52 15.18
C ALA A 699 -12.95 -0.36 14.55
N PRO A 700 -14.09 0.05 15.12
CA PRO A 700 -14.82 1.21 14.65
C PRO A 700 -14.15 2.52 15.12
N PHE A 701 -13.89 3.43 14.18
CA PHE A 701 -13.50 4.81 14.50
C PHE A 701 -14.58 5.54 15.32
N TRP A 702 -14.17 6.51 16.15
CA TRP A 702 -15.06 7.33 16.95
C TRP A 702 -15.87 8.30 16.07
N SER A 703 -17.16 8.44 16.38
CA SER A 703 -18.05 9.40 15.73
C SER A 703 -19.20 9.75 16.67
N ASP A 704 -18.86 10.38 17.79
CA ASP A 704 -19.81 10.92 18.79
C ASP A 704 -20.87 9.93 19.31
N GLY A 705 -20.47 8.66 19.46
CA GLY A 705 -21.34 7.57 19.92
C GLY A 705 -22.31 7.01 18.88
N LEU A 706 -22.35 7.52 17.65
CA LEU A 706 -23.31 7.06 16.64
C LEU A 706 -23.08 5.60 16.23
N HIS A 707 -24.20 4.88 16.10
CA HIS A 707 -24.24 3.56 15.49
C HIS A 707 -23.97 3.65 13.98
N LYS A 708 -23.28 2.66 13.42
CA LYS A 708 -22.77 2.69 12.04
C LYS A 708 -22.94 1.35 11.34
N GLU A 709 -23.76 1.33 10.29
CA GLU A 709 -23.83 0.24 9.32
C GLU A 709 -23.05 0.59 8.06
N ARG A 710 -22.52 -0.42 7.37
CA ARG A 710 -21.65 -0.25 6.20
C ARG A 710 -21.94 -1.30 5.15
N PHE A 711 -21.83 -0.90 3.89
CA PHE A 711 -22.09 -1.76 2.75
C PHE A 711 -21.15 -1.42 1.59
N LEU A 712 -20.86 -2.41 0.75
CA LEU A 712 -20.17 -2.21 -0.54
C LEU A 712 -21.13 -2.49 -1.69
N ALA A 713 -21.12 -1.60 -2.67
CA ALA A 713 -21.75 -1.76 -3.97
C ALA A 713 -20.63 -1.79 -5.00
N VAL A 714 -20.31 -2.99 -5.53
CA VAL A 714 -19.19 -3.16 -6.47
C VAL A 714 -19.73 -3.63 -7.84
N PRO A 715 -19.59 -2.82 -8.91
CA PRO A 715 -19.99 -3.20 -10.26
C PRO A 715 -19.11 -4.35 -10.78
N ALA A 716 -19.42 -4.90 -11.95
CA ALA A 716 -18.89 -6.18 -12.47
C ALA A 716 -17.37 -6.45 -12.41
N GLY A 717 -16.53 -5.44 -12.17
CA GLY A 717 -15.11 -5.61 -11.81
C GLY A 717 -14.87 -6.26 -10.44
N LYS A 718 -13.59 -6.22 -10.03
CA LYS A 718 -13.06 -6.78 -8.78
C LYS A 718 -12.34 -5.73 -7.94
N VAL A 719 -12.27 -5.99 -6.65
CA VAL A 719 -11.52 -5.25 -5.63
C VAL A 719 -10.12 -5.84 -5.53
N SER A 720 -9.08 -5.04 -5.75
CA SER A 720 -7.69 -5.47 -5.66
C SER A 720 -7.30 -5.64 -4.19
N TYR A 721 -7.11 -6.90 -3.79
CA TYR A 721 -6.77 -7.30 -2.44
C TYR A 721 -5.28 -7.06 -2.17
N LYS A 722 -4.98 -6.53 -0.98
CA LYS A 722 -3.63 -6.37 -0.45
C LYS A 722 -3.62 -6.77 1.02
N ARG A 723 -2.57 -7.48 1.47
CA ARG A 723 -2.39 -7.80 2.89
C ARG A 723 -2.04 -6.59 3.76
N ALA A 724 -1.43 -5.57 3.15
CA ALA A 724 -1.07 -4.31 3.80
C ALA A 724 -1.60 -3.11 3.01
N GLY A 725 -2.07 -2.07 3.71
CA GLY A 725 -2.70 -0.89 3.12
C GLY A 725 -4.21 -1.07 2.85
N GLY A 726 -4.82 -0.04 2.27
CA GLY A 726 -6.20 -0.08 1.80
C GLY A 726 -6.31 -0.84 0.47
N TRP A 727 -7.48 -1.44 0.23
CA TRP A 727 -7.80 -2.09 -1.05
C TRP A 727 -8.20 -1.08 -2.13
N ASP A 728 -8.02 -1.48 -3.40
CA ASP A 728 -8.48 -0.70 -4.56
C ASP A 728 -9.76 -1.29 -5.14
N PHE A 729 -10.60 -0.44 -5.71
CA PHE A 729 -11.94 -0.79 -6.20
C PHE A 729 -12.06 -0.40 -7.67
N PRO A 730 -12.97 -1.00 -8.45
CA PRO A 730 -13.24 -0.54 -9.81
C PRO A 730 -14.03 0.76 -9.78
N ASP A 731 -13.93 1.56 -10.85
CA ASP A 731 -14.82 2.70 -11.05
C ASP A 731 -16.29 2.26 -11.09
N GLY A 732 -17.19 3.11 -10.59
CA GLY A 732 -18.59 2.80 -10.31
C GLY A 732 -18.83 2.11 -8.96
N ALA A 733 -17.79 1.76 -8.20
CA ALA A 733 -17.95 1.25 -6.84
C ALA A 733 -18.45 2.36 -5.90
N VAL A 734 -19.38 2.00 -5.01
CA VAL A 734 -19.88 2.88 -3.94
C VAL A 734 -19.72 2.20 -2.59
N LEU A 735 -19.15 2.91 -1.63
CA LEU A 735 -19.08 2.50 -0.24
C LEU A 735 -20.13 3.29 0.54
N VAL A 736 -21.07 2.58 1.15
CA VAL A 736 -22.18 3.16 1.90
C VAL A 736 -21.86 3.08 3.39
N LYS A 737 -22.10 4.17 4.12
CA LYS A 737 -22.01 4.22 5.59
C LYS A 737 -23.21 4.98 6.13
N SER A 738 -24.10 4.31 6.85
CA SER A 738 -25.26 4.94 7.49
C SER A 738 -25.01 5.12 8.98
N PHE A 739 -25.40 6.28 9.51
CA PHE A 739 -25.20 6.70 10.90
C PHE A 739 -26.54 6.88 11.59
N ALA A 740 -26.74 6.18 12.71
CA ALA A 740 -27.90 6.34 13.57
C ALA A 740 -27.52 6.92 14.93
N LEU A 741 -28.33 7.87 15.40
CA LEU A 741 -28.25 8.46 16.72
C LEU A 741 -29.21 7.74 17.67
N GLU A 742 -28.74 7.38 18.85
CA GLU A 742 -29.60 6.92 19.95
C GLU A 742 -30.30 8.14 20.58
N THR A 743 -31.63 8.24 20.44
CA THR A 743 -32.41 9.35 21.01
C THR A 743 -32.55 9.24 22.54
N ARG A 744 -32.24 8.08 23.11
CA ARG A 744 -32.03 7.82 24.53
C ARG A 744 -30.65 7.17 24.70
N GLU A 745 -29.76 7.82 25.43
CA GLU A 745 -28.35 7.40 25.55
C GLU A 745 -28.23 6.00 26.16
N GLY A 746 -27.60 5.07 25.44
CA GLY A 746 -27.42 3.68 25.87
C GLY A 746 -28.61 2.75 25.56
N ASP A 747 -29.60 3.21 24.81
CA ASP A 747 -30.74 2.41 24.36
C ASP A 747 -30.71 2.21 22.82
N PRO A 748 -30.23 1.04 22.34
CA PRO A 748 -30.23 0.68 20.93
C PRO A 748 -31.61 0.70 20.24
N ALA A 749 -32.71 0.51 20.97
CA ALA A 749 -34.06 0.57 20.42
C ALA A 749 -34.57 2.01 20.25
N SER A 750 -33.80 3.01 20.67
CA SER A 750 -34.08 4.44 20.49
C SER A 750 -33.46 5.05 19.22
N ARG A 751 -32.80 4.22 18.40
CA ARG A 751 -32.03 4.65 17.24
C ARG A 751 -32.90 5.27 16.14
N THR A 752 -32.42 6.37 15.58
CA THR A 752 -32.95 6.97 14.35
C THR A 752 -31.81 7.26 13.39
N TRP A 753 -31.99 6.98 12.10
CA TRP A 753 -31.02 7.35 11.06
C TRP A 753 -30.96 8.87 10.94
N ILE A 754 -29.75 9.44 10.93
CA ILE A 754 -29.55 10.88 10.75
C ILE A 754 -28.71 11.22 9.53
N GLU A 755 -27.79 10.33 9.12
CA GLU A 755 -26.94 10.51 7.95
C GLU A 755 -26.77 9.19 7.19
N THR A 756 -26.77 9.24 5.85
CA THR A 756 -26.10 8.23 5.03
C THR A 756 -25.05 8.89 4.16
N ARG A 757 -23.82 8.36 4.20
CA ARG A 757 -22.68 8.85 3.42
C ARG A 757 -22.30 7.84 2.35
N PHE A 758 -22.10 8.33 1.14
CA PHE A 758 -21.51 7.58 0.03
C PHE A 758 -20.07 8.06 -0.20
N MET A 759 -19.17 7.12 -0.42
CA MET A 759 -17.94 7.35 -1.17
C MET A 759 -18.10 6.65 -2.51
N THR A 760 -18.06 7.39 -3.62
CA THR A 760 -18.17 6.85 -4.99
C THR A 760 -16.81 6.93 -5.68
N ARG A 761 -16.39 5.86 -6.36
CA ARG A 761 -15.21 5.86 -7.23
C ARG A 761 -15.61 6.14 -8.69
N GLN A 762 -15.00 7.13 -9.32
CA GLN A 762 -15.21 7.47 -10.74
C GLN A 762 -14.03 8.27 -11.32
N GLY A 763 -13.67 8.01 -12.57
CA GLY A 763 -12.52 8.64 -13.22
C GLY A 763 -11.19 8.29 -12.52
N GLY A 764 -11.09 7.11 -11.91
CA GLY A 764 -9.94 6.69 -11.09
C GLY A 764 -9.87 7.31 -9.68
N GLU A 765 -10.76 8.24 -9.33
CA GLU A 765 -10.75 9.00 -8.07
C GLU A 765 -11.98 8.73 -7.21
N TRP A 766 -11.94 9.11 -5.93
CA TRP A 766 -13.07 8.98 -5.01
C TRP A 766 -13.70 10.34 -4.68
N TYR A 767 -15.02 10.34 -4.44
CA TYR A 767 -15.79 11.53 -4.06
C TYR A 767 -16.77 11.20 -2.93
N GLY A 768 -16.88 12.09 -1.93
CA GLY A 768 -17.74 11.93 -0.77
C GLY A 768 -19.05 12.73 -0.87
N TYR A 769 -20.17 12.10 -0.52
CA TYR A 769 -21.50 12.69 -0.53
C TYR A 769 -22.29 12.32 0.74
N SER A 770 -22.72 13.32 1.49
CA SER A 770 -23.52 13.17 2.72
C SER A 770 -25.00 13.37 2.41
N TYR A 771 -25.89 12.55 2.96
CA TYR A 771 -27.35 12.70 2.88
C TYR A 771 -27.93 12.85 4.28
N VAL A 772 -28.76 13.87 4.49
CA VAL A 772 -29.47 14.14 5.76
C VAL A 772 -30.85 13.47 5.74
N TRP A 773 -31.12 12.63 6.74
CA TRP A 773 -32.41 11.96 6.89
C TRP A 773 -33.51 12.91 7.34
N ASN A 774 -34.72 12.69 6.83
CA ASN A 774 -35.90 13.42 7.27
C ASN A 774 -36.41 12.92 8.64
N ASP A 775 -37.18 13.75 9.34
CA ASP A 775 -37.63 13.44 10.71
C ASP A 775 -38.62 12.28 10.81
N ALA A 776 -39.21 11.87 9.68
CA ALA A 776 -40.07 10.70 9.60
C ALA A 776 -39.28 9.39 9.39
N GLY A 777 -37.95 9.46 9.18
CA GLY A 777 -37.11 8.31 8.90
C GLY A 777 -37.42 7.61 7.57
N THR A 778 -38.08 8.28 6.62
CA THR A 778 -38.59 7.65 5.40
C THR A 778 -37.67 7.77 4.18
N ASP A 779 -36.85 8.82 4.13
CA ASP A 779 -35.89 9.11 3.05
C ASP A 779 -34.83 10.10 3.56
N ALA A 780 -33.77 10.31 2.78
CA ALA A 780 -32.73 11.30 3.04
C ALA A 780 -32.41 12.14 1.80
N THR A 781 -32.10 13.41 2.00
CA THR A 781 -31.77 14.38 0.93
C THR A 781 -30.28 14.65 0.91
N LEU A 782 -29.69 14.79 -0.28
CA LEU A 782 -28.29 15.16 -0.46
C LEU A 782 -27.98 16.52 0.22
N VAL A 783 -26.89 16.57 0.99
CA VAL A 783 -26.37 17.78 1.63
C VAL A 783 -25.64 18.66 0.60
N ASP A 784 -25.77 19.97 0.76
CA ASP A 784 -25.13 20.98 -0.09
C ASP A 784 -23.60 20.91 -0.08
N ALA A 785 -22.97 21.54 -1.07
CA ALA A 785 -21.52 21.49 -1.28
C ALA A 785 -20.71 21.87 -0.04
N ALA A 786 -21.23 22.83 0.75
CA ALA A 786 -20.61 23.42 1.93
C ALA A 786 -20.79 22.61 3.23
N GLY A 787 -21.51 21.48 3.20
CA GLY A 787 -21.85 20.75 4.42
C GLY A 787 -23.05 21.36 5.16
N LEU A 788 -23.34 20.85 6.35
CA LEU A 788 -24.48 21.27 7.19
C LEU A 788 -24.20 20.94 8.66
N ASP A 789 -24.59 21.82 9.58
CA ASP A 789 -24.68 21.50 11.01
C ASP A 789 -26.14 21.29 11.43
N ARG A 790 -26.39 20.31 12.30
CA ARG A 790 -27.73 20.05 12.85
C ARG A 790 -27.66 19.68 14.33
N GLU A 791 -28.57 20.20 15.12
CA GLU A 791 -28.72 19.81 16.53
C GLU A 791 -29.83 18.79 16.74
N PHE A 792 -29.52 17.75 17.51
CA PHE A 792 -30.45 16.73 17.97
C PHE A 792 -30.66 16.85 19.49
N THR A 793 -31.79 16.34 19.98
CA THR A 793 -32.07 16.29 21.43
C THR A 793 -32.00 14.84 21.89
N VAL A 794 -31.03 14.53 22.73
CA VAL A 794 -30.79 13.18 23.28
C VAL A 794 -31.21 13.15 24.74
N ARG A 795 -31.95 12.13 25.16
CA ARG A 795 -32.27 11.91 26.57
C ARG A 795 -31.13 11.15 27.24
N THR A 796 -30.51 11.78 28.23
CA THR A 796 -29.41 11.22 29.04
C THR A 796 -29.90 10.94 30.46
N ALA A 797 -29.08 10.28 31.28
CA ALA A 797 -29.37 10.11 32.72
C ALA A 797 -29.49 11.45 33.48
N ALA A 798 -28.91 12.54 32.96
CA ALA A 798 -28.98 13.89 33.52
C ALA A 798 -30.15 14.74 32.94
N GLY A 799 -31.00 14.16 32.09
CA GLY A 799 -32.08 14.85 31.39
C GLY A 799 -31.82 15.03 29.89
N ALA A 800 -32.58 15.92 29.24
CA ALA A 800 -32.44 16.20 27.82
C ALA A 800 -31.19 17.07 27.54
N ALA A 801 -30.29 16.57 26.70
CA ALA A 801 -29.10 17.27 26.23
C ALA A 801 -29.19 17.56 24.72
N LYS A 802 -28.49 18.60 24.28
CA LYS A 802 -28.25 18.86 22.86
C LYS A 802 -27.01 18.12 22.40
N GLN A 803 -27.09 17.46 21.25
CA GLN A 803 -25.95 16.90 20.53
C GLN A 803 -25.95 17.45 19.10
N SER A 804 -24.94 18.27 18.79
CA SER A 804 -24.69 18.73 17.43
C SER A 804 -24.08 17.60 16.59
N TRP A 805 -24.43 17.55 15.31
CA TRP A 805 -23.82 16.68 14.31
C TRP A 805 -23.47 17.51 13.08
N HIS A 806 -22.24 17.35 12.62
CA HIS A 806 -21.71 18.02 11.44
C HIS A 806 -21.72 17.05 10.25
N TYR A 807 -22.52 17.36 9.24
CA TYR A 807 -22.52 16.70 7.94
C TYR A 807 -21.39 17.32 7.10
N PRO A 808 -20.30 16.59 6.83
CA PRO A 808 -19.15 17.18 6.16
C PRO A 808 -19.48 17.61 4.74
N SER A 809 -18.90 18.74 4.36
CA SER A 809 -18.83 19.21 2.98
C SER A 809 -18.19 18.16 2.07
N ARG A 810 -18.39 18.36 0.76
CA ARG A 810 -17.77 17.52 -0.29
C ARG A 810 -16.24 17.59 -0.21
N ALA A 811 -15.70 18.73 0.22
CA ALA A 811 -14.28 18.95 0.46
C ALA A 811 -13.78 18.27 1.74
N GLU A 812 -14.49 18.40 2.87
CA GLU A 812 -14.09 17.83 4.16
C GLU A 812 -14.07 16.30 4.17
N CYS A 813 -14.96 15.65 3.42
CA CYS A 813 -14.88 14.21 3.18
C CYS A 813 -13.48 13.81 2.67
N MET A 814 -12.92 14.61 1.75
CA MET A 814 -11.64 14.33 1.12
C MET A 814 -10.44 14.64 2.01
N VAL A 815 -10.60 15.31 3.16
CA VAL A 815 -9.50 15.57 4.11
C VAL A 815 -8.92 14.26 4.63
N CYS A 816 -9.77 13.35 5.12
CA CYS A 816 -9.34 12.03 5.58
C CYS A 816 -9.26 11.02 4.42
N HIS A 817 -10.15 11.12 3.43
CA HIS A 817 -10.12 10.30 2.23
C HIS A 817 -9.15 10.93 1.21
N SER A 818 -7.85 10.75 1.41
CA SER A 818 -6.78 11.35 0.57
C SER A 818 -6.07 10.31 -0.32
N ARG A 819 -5.38 10.75 -1.39
CA ARG A 819 -4.49 9.89 -2.20
C ARG A 819 -3.45 9.16 -1.32
N ALA A 820 -2.88 9.85 -0.33
CA ALA A 820 -1.92 9.29 0.63
C ALA A 820 -2.52 8.17 1.50
N ALA A 821 -3.80 8.30 1.90
CA ALA A 821 -4.53 7.27 2.64
C ALA A 821 -5.19 6.19 1.74
N ASN A 822 -4.84 6.13 0.45
CA ASN A 822 -5.48 5.33 -0.60
C ASN A 822 -6.99 5.54 -0.75
N TYR A 823 -7.51 6.69 -0.28
CA TYR A 823 -8.93 7.03 -0.14
C TYR A 823 -9.78 6.11 0.76
N VAL A 824 -9.64 4.80 0.68
CA VAL A 824 -10.57 3.84 1.28
C VAL A 824 -10.20 3.55 2.74
N LEU A 825 -10.90 4.22 3.65
CA LEU A 825 -10.66 4.08 5.09
C LEU A 825 -11.39 2.84 5.66
N GLY A 826 -10.60 1.84 6.06
CA GLY A 826 -11.07 0.69 6.83
C GLY A 826 -11.53 -0.54 6.04
N LEU A 827 -11.37 -0.56 4.71
CA LEU A 827 -11.44 -1.79 3.90
C LEU A 827 -10.02 -2.26 3.60
N CYS A 828 -9.52 -3.13 4.49
CA CYS A 828 -8.20 -3.76 4.44
C CYS A 828 -8.25 -5.10 5.19
N GLU A 829 -7.28 -5.99 4.97
CA GLU A 829 -7.20 -7.33 5.60
C GLU A 829 -7.54 -7.28 7.10
N VAL A 830 -6.85 -6.42 7.85
CA VAL A 830 -6.91 -6.39 9.31
C VAL A 830 -8.24 -5.88 9.89
N GLN A 831 -8.99 -5.08 9.13
CA GLN A 831 -10.34 -4.66 9.52
C GLN A 831 -11.41 -5.68 9.12
N MET A 832 -11.19 -6.35 7.98
CA MET A 832 -12.19 -7.19 7.32
C MET A 832 -12.10 -8.66 7.72
N ASN A 833 -10.97 -9.13 8.24
CA ASN A 833 -10.85 -10.45 8.86
C ASN A 833 -11.64 -10.51 10.17
N LYS A 834 -12.94 -10.76 10.01
CA LYS A 834 -13.96 -10.71 11.06
C LYS A 834 -15.15 -11.54 10.60
N ASP A 835 -15.78 -12.23 11.55
CA ASP A 835 -17.04 -12.92 11.32
C ASP A 835 -18.21 -11.93 11.40
N HIS A 836 -19.12 -12.05 10.43
CA HIS A 836 -20.27 -11.17 10.25
C HIS A 836 -21.53 -12.01 10.02
N THR A 837 -22.63 -11.59 10.64
CA THR A 837 -23.94 -12.20 10.47
C THR A 837 -24.69 -11.47 9.36
N TYR A 838 -25.02 -12.20 8.31
CA TYR A 838 -25.68 -11.68 7.12
C TYR A 838 -27.22 -11.68 7.29
N PRO A 839 -27.99 -10.95 6.46
CA PRO A 839 -29.46 -10.83 6.60
C PRO A 839 -30.24 -12.16 6.57
N ASN A 840 -29.64 -13.23 6.04
CA ASN A 840 -30.19 -14.59 6.05
C ASN A 840 -29.95 -15.35 7.38
N GLY A 841 -29.39 -14.69 8.40
CA GLY A 841 -29.08 -15.26 9.71
C GLY A 841 -27.77 -16.06 9.78
N ARG A 842 -27.05 -16.26 8.67
CA ARG A 842 -25.78 -17.01 8.65
C ARG A 842 -24.63 -16.14 9.10
N THR A 843 -23.74 -16.70 9.92
CA THR A 843 -22.48 -16.04 10.34
C THR A 843 -21.29 -16.65 9.63
N ASP A 844 -20.50 -15.80 8.98
CA ASP A 844 -19.31 -16.23 8.24
C ASP A 844 -18.21 -15.16 8.22
N ASN A 845 -16.97 -15.59 7.95
CA ASN A 845 -15.87 -14.65 7.83
C ASN A 845 -16.00 -13.84 6.54
N GLN A 846 -15.95 -12.52 6.65
CA GLN A 846 -16.21 -11.63 5.52
C GLN A 846 -15.19 -11.82 4.38
N LEU A 847 -13.93 -12.12 4.69
CA LEU A 847 -12.93 -12.39 3.64
C LEU A 847 -13.28 -13.64 2.82
N ARG A 848 -13.80 -14.69 3.48
CA ARG A 848 -14.27 -15.91 2.81
C ARG A 848 -15.49 -15.64 1.93
N VAL A 849 -16.40 -14.77 2.37
CA VAL A 849 -17.55 -14.37 1.55
C VAL A 849 -17.12 -13.52 0.35
N LEU A 850 -16.19 -12.57 0.51
CA LEU A 850 -15.70 -11.77 -0.62
C LEU A 850 -14.89 -12.59 -1.64
N GLU A 851 -14.13 -13.59 -1.17
CA GLU A 851 -13.46 -14.60 -2.00
C GLU A 851 -14.49 -15.40 -2.82
N HIS A 852 -15.50 -15.97 -2.15
CA HIS A 852 -16.58 -16.76 -2.75
C HIS A 852 -17.41 -16.00 -3.79
N LEU A 853 -17.75 -14.74 -3.51
CA LEU A 853 -18.47 -13.86 -4.42
C LEU A 853 -17.62 -13.44 -5.65
N GLY A 854 -16.36 -13.87 -5.75
CA GLY A 854 -15.44 -13.49 -6.82
C GLY A 854 -15.14 -11.99 -6.82
N LEU A 855 -15.35 -11.31 -5.69
CA LEU A 855 -15.17 -9.86 -5.54
C LEU A 855 -13.70 -9.47 -5.39
N LEU A 856 -12.84 -10.38 -4.93
CA LEU A 856 -11.42 -10.12 -4.72
C LEU A 856 -10.58 -10.50 -5.95
N ASP A 857 -9.60 -9.65 -6.25
CA ASP A 857 -8.47 -9.96 -7.11
C ASP A 857 -7.22 -10.11 -6.26
N VAL A 858 -6.62 -11.30 -6.23
CA VAL A 858 -5.59 -11.70 -5.25
C VAL A 858 -4.26 -12.00 -5.95
N GLY A 859 -3.30 -11.10 -5.81
CA GLY A 859 -1.97 -11.20 -6.42
C GLY A 859 -0.99 -12.15 -5.69
N TRP A 860 -1.42 -13.36 -5.31
CA TRP A 860 -0.64 -14.29 -4.44
C TRP A 860 0.83 -14.45 -4.84
N ALA A 861 1.11 -14.67 -6.13
CA ALA A 861 2.48 -14.85 -6.63
C ALA A 861 3.36 -13.59 -6.50
N GLY A 862 2.77 -12.40 -6.56
CA GLY A 862 3.47 -11.13 -6.37
C GLY A 862 3.73 -10.81 -4.89
N GLU A 863 2.98 -11.39 -3.96
CA GLU A 863 3.18 -11.24 -2.51
C GLU A 863 4.20 -12.24 -1.94
N ALA A 864 4.63 -13.25 -2.71
CA ALA A 864 5.58 -14.25 -2.27
C ALA A 864 7.03 -13.72 -2.25
N LYS A 865 7.53 -13.39 -1.05
CA LYS A 865 8.73 -12.54 -0.85
C LYS A 865 10.10 -13.25 -0.93
N ASP A 866 10.26 -14.34 -1.66
CA ASP A 866 11.58 -15.00 -1.80
C ASP A 866 12.22 -14.82 -3.19
N PRO A 867 13.24 -13.95 -3.34
CA PRO A 867 14.01 -13.81 -4.57
C PRO A 867 14.75 -15.08 -5.01
N SER A 868 15.03 -16.03 -4.12
CA SER A 868 15.68 -17.31 -4.39
C SER A 868 14.71 -18.44 -4.81
N ALA A 869 13.41 -18.21 -4.61
CA ALA A 869 12.32 -19.07 -5.09
C ALA A 869 11.71 -18.57 -6.41
N ARG A 870 12.28 -17.52 -7.04
CA ARG A 870 11.84 -17.01 -8.35
C ARG A 870 11.75 -18.14 -9.39
N GLN A 871 10.74 -18.02 -10.25
CA GLN A 871 10.53 -18.87 -11.41
C GLN A 871 11.81 -18.99 -12.26
N GLN A 872 12.17 -20.21 -12.62
CA GLN A 872 13.32 -20.46 -13.51
C GLN A 872 12.87 -20.44 -14.98
N PRO A 873 13.79 -20.23 -15.94
CA PRO A 873 13.49 -20.37 -17.36
C PRO A 873 12.83 -21.72 -17.68
N ASP A 874 11.93 -21.70 -18.67
CA ASP A 874 11.19 -22.86 -19.17
C ASP A 874 10.28 -23.59 -18.16
N GLN A 875 9.98 -22.99 -17.00
CA GLN A 875 9.04 -23.54 -16.01
C GLN A 875 7.62 -22.98 -16.16
N ARG A 876 6.64 -23.64 -15.53
CA ARG A 876 5.22 -23.24 -15.49
C ARG A 876 5.06 -21.84 -14.88
N GLU A 877 4.28 -21.00 -15.55
CA GLU A 877 3.86 -19.67 -15.06
C GLU A 877 2.85 -19.78 -13.91
N PRO A 878 2.82 -18.84 -12.95
CA PRO A 878 1.77 -18.79 -11.94
C PRO A 878 0.38 -18.62 -12.55
N LYS A 879 -0.55 -19.52 -12.21
CA LYS A 879 -1.93 -19.44 -12.67
C LYS A 879 -2.73 -18.44 -11.80
N PRO A 880 -3.50 -17.51 -12.41
CA PRO A 880 -4.37 -16.62 -11.66
C PRO A 880 -5.37 -17.39 -10.80
N THR A 881 -5.52 -16.98 -9.54
CA THR A 881 -6.43 -17.62 -8.58
C THR A 881 -7.19 -16.56 -7.79
N GLY A 882 -8.48 -16.80 -7.54
CA GLY A 882 -9.29 -15.95 -6.67
C GLY A 882 -9.09 -16.22 -5.18
N MET A 883 -8.34 -17.27 -4.82
CA MET A 883 -8.16 -17.69 -3.43
C MET A 883 -7.24 -16.74 -2.65
N LEU A 884 -7.64 -16.41 -1.42
CA LEU A 884 -6.84 -15.68 -0.44
C LEU A 884 -5.46 -16.32 -0.21
N PRO A 885 -4.44 -15.57 0.22
CA PRO A 885 -3.10 -16.09 0.44
C PRO A 885 -2.98 -17.05 1.64
N ALA A 886 -3.99 -17.06 2.51
CA ALA A 886 -4.11 -17.86 3.73
C ALA A 886 -5.60 -18.02 4.09
N PRO A 887 -6.02 -19.03 4.86
CA PRO A 887 -7.35 -19.05 5.46
C PRO A 887 -7.51 -17.88 6.44
N PRO A 888 -8.72 -17.35 6.68
CA PRO A 888 -8.91 -16.21 7.57
C PRO A 888 -8.36 -16.38 9.00
N ALA A 889 -8.26 -17.61 9.51
CA ALA A 889 -7.63 -17.91 10.80
C ALA A 889 -6.12 -17.58 10.85
N GLY A 890 -5.41 -17.67 9.71
CA GLY A 890 -3.99 -17.30 9.58
C GLY A 890 -3.75 -15.84 9.19
N LEU A 891 -4.80 -15.09 8.85
CA LEU A 891 -4.70 -13.67 8.48
C LEU A 891 -4.71 -12.76 9.72
N LYS A 892 -4.09 -11.58 9.62
CA LYS A 892 -4.06 -10.65 10.75
C LYS A 892 -5.42 -9.98 10.91
N ARG A 893 -5.74 -9.57 12.14
CA ARG A 893 -6.91 -8.73 12.47
C ARG A 893 -6.54 -7.67 13.49
N LEU A 894 -7.26 -6.55 13.49
CA LEU A 894 -7.18 -5.54 14.54
C LEU A 894 -7.84 -6.04 15.83
N ALA A 895 -7.32 -5.60 16.96
CA ALA A 895 -8.06 -5.66 18.22
C ALA A 895 -9.23 -4.66 18.20
N ASN A 896 -10.32 -4.96 18.91
CA ASN A 896 -11.37 -3.96 19.18
C ASN A 896 -10.89 -3.06 20.34
N PRO A 897 -10.74 -1.73 20.17
CA PRO A 897 -10.26 -0.82 21.21
C PRO A 897 -11.00 -0.96 22.57
N TYR A 898 -12.31 -1.20 22.52
CA TYR A 898 -13.19 -1.19 23.68
C TYR A 898 -13.39 -2.57 24.32
N ASP A 899 -12.90 -3.65 23.70
CA ASP A 899 -13.00 -5.00 24.25
C ASP A 899 -11.88 -5.26 25.27
N LYS A 900 -12.18 -5.08 26.56
CA LYS A 900 -11.20 -5.23 27.65
C LYS A 900 -10.63 -6.66 27.80
N THR A 901 -11.14 -7.67 27.07
CA THR A 901 -10.53 -9.02 27.04
C THR A 901 -9.28 -9.10 26.16
N GLN A 902 -9.08 -8.12 25.27
CA GLN A 902 -7.98 -8.13 24.29
C GLN A 902 -6.74 -7.36 24.79
N PRO A 903 -5.51 -7.70 24.32
CA PRO A 903 -4.27 -7.11 24.81
C PRO A 903 -4.24 -5.57 24.72
N LEU A 904 -3.92 -4.90 25.84
CA LEU A 904 -3.92 -3.43 25.98
C LEU A 904 -3.18 -2.70 24.86
N ALA A 905 -1.97 -3.16 24.50
CA ALA A 905 -1.16 -2.55 23.44
C ALA A 905 -1.83 -2.64 22.06
N GLU A 906 -2.43 -3.79 21.71
CA GLU A 906 -3.10 -3.96 20.42
C GLU A 906 -4.39 -3.14 20.35
N ARG A 907 -5.14 -3.02 21.45
CA ARG A 907 -6.31 -2.11 21.56
C ARG A 907 -5.91 -0.67 21.33
N ALA A 908 -4.84 -0.20 21.99
CA ALA A 908 -4.31 1.15 21.83
C ALA A 908 -3.81 1.41 20.40
N LYS A 909 -3.12 0.44 19.80
CA LYS A 909 -2.65 0.53 18.41
C LYS A 909 -3.79 0.57 17.41
N ALA A 910 -4.82 -0.25 17.60
CA ALA A 910 -6.04 -0.22 16.79
C ALA A 910 -6.76 1.13 16.90
N TYR A 911 -6.87 1.70 18.11
CA TYR A 911 -7.45 3.03 18.33
C TYR A 911 -6.69 4.13 17.58
N LEU A 912 -5.36 4.17 17.69
CA LEU A 912 -4.51 5.12 16.97
C LEU A 912 -4.64 4.97 15.46
N HIS A 913 -4.66 3.72 14.97
CA HIS A 913 -4.82 3.44 13.54
C HIS A 913 -6.15 3.99 13.01
N VAL A 914 -7.29 3.62 13.61
CA VAL A 914 -8.61 3.93 13.03
C VAL A 914 -9.07 5.39 13.22
N ASN A 915 -8.48 6.12 14.17
CA ASN A 915 -8.83 7.52 14.44
C ASN A 915 -7.79 8.54 13.95
N CYS A 916 -6.52 8.13 13.76
CA CYS A 916 -5.41 9.07 13.54
C CYS A 916 -4.55 8.77 12.31
N SER A 917 -4.46 7.53 11.83
CA SER A 917 -3.48 7.20 10.77
C SER A 917 -3.84 7.71 9.39
N SER A 918 -5.10 8.09 9.11
CA SER A 918 -5.44 8.71 7.81
C SER A 918 -4.71 10.04 7.57
N CYS A 919 -4.37 10.75 8.65
CA CYS A 919 -3.55 11.96 8.60
C CYS A 919 -2.07 11.65 8.86
N HIS A 920 -1.79 10.74 9.80
CA HIS A 920 -0.42 10.31 10.16
C HIS A 920 0.04 9.09 9.32
N VAL A 921 0.17 9.34 8.02
CA VAL A 921 0.88 8.54 7.01
C VAL A 921 1.77 9.48 6.18
N GLU A 922 2.68 8.93 5.40
CA GLU A 922 3.48 9.71 4.44
C GLU A 922 2.58 10.54 3.50
N ALA A 923 2.81 11.85 3.44
CA ALA A 923 1.97 12.83 2.73
C ALA A 923 0.48 12.89 3.16
N GLY A 924 0.11 12.36 4.34
CA GLY A 924 -1.27 12.35 4.84
C GLY A 924 -1.81 13.69 5.35
N GLY A 925 -0.97 14.74 5.45
CA GLY A 925 -1.37 16.05 5.98
C GLY A 925 -1.52 16.12 7.50
N GLY A 926 -1.13 15.07 8.23
CA GLY A 926 -1.03 15.11 9.69
C GLY A 926 0.30 15.74 10.12
N ASN A 927 0.22 16.86 10.84
CA ASN A 927 1.36 17.71 11.20
C ASN A 927 2.18 17.12 12.38
N ALA A 928 2.78 15.96 12.12
CA ALA A 928 3.79 15.31 12.94
C ALA A 928 4.47 14.21 12.12
N GLN A 929 5.76 13.97 12.37
CA GLN A 929 6.49 12.84 11.77
C GLN A 929 6.02 11.45 12.25
N MET A 930 4.84 11.33 12.86
CA MET A 930 4.30 10.04 13.28
C MET A 930 3.81 9.24 12.07
N ASP A 931 4.05 7.94 12.07
CA ASP A 931 3.32 6.99 11.24
C ASP A 931 2.51 6.08 12.16
N LEU A 932 1.18 6.18 12.07
CA LEU A 932 0.25 5.46 12.96
C LEU A 932 -0.44 4.28 12.27
N GLY A 933 0.05 3.85 11.10
CA GLY A 933 -0.45 2.66 10.42
C GLY A 933 -0.31 1.39 11.27
N TYR A 934 -1.32 0.51 11.25
CA TYR A 934 -1.25 -0.74 12.03
C TYR A 934 -0.09 -1.67 11.61
N ALA A 935 0.32 -1.62 10.34
CA ALA A 935 1.48 -2.39 9.86
C ALA A 935 2.83 -1.86 10.42
N THR A 936 2.88 -0.61 10.87
CA THR A 936 4.10 0.06 11.34
C THR A 936 4.49 -0.47 12.72
N ALA A 937 5.77 -0.82 12.88
CA ALA A 937 6.31 -1.28 14.17
C ALA A 937 6.42 -0.09 15.16
N TRP A 938 6.25 -0.34 16.46
CA TRP A 938 6.19 0.73 17.48
C TRP A 938 7.43 1.64 17.48
N ASP A 939 8.61 1.09 17.22
CA ASP A 939 9.88 1.82 17.11
C ASP A 939 9.97 2.69 15.84
N LYS A 940 9.21 2.34 14.79
CA LYS A 940 9.11 3.10 13.53
C LYS A 940 7.99 4.15 13.52
N MET A 941 7.04 4.06 14.44
CA MET A 941 5.93 5.02 14.54
C MET A 941 6.36 6.46 14.89
N ARG A 942 7.59 6.67 15.40
CA ARG A 942 8.10 7.98 15.86
C ARG A 942 7.16 8.68 16.87
N LEU A 943 6.56 7.87 17.75
CA LEU A 943 5.49 8.25 18.68
C LEU A 943 5.93 8.28 20.16
N ILE A 944 6.58 7.21 20.62
CA ILE A 944 6.93 7.00 22.03
C ILE A 944 8.23 7.76 22.35
N ASP A 945 8.21 8.57 23.41
CA ASP A 945 9.26 9.53 23.82
C ASP A 945 9.76 10.48 22.72
N ALA A 946 9.00 10.63 21.63
CA ALA A 946 9.25 11.62 20.59
C ALA A 946 8.83 13.02 21.06
N LYS A 947 9.62 14.05 20.76
CA LYS A 947 9.28 15.45 21.08
C LYS A 947 8.24 16.00 20.08
N PRO A 948 7.24 16.77 20.51
CA PRO A 948 6.35 17.49 19.59
C PRO A 948 7.12 18.59 18.86
N VAL A 949 6.85 18.76 17.56
CA VAL A 949 7.53 19.77 16.72
C VAL A 949 6.80 21.11 16.61
N HIS A 950 5.47 21.14 16.81
CA HIS A 950 4.65 22.36 16.72
C HIS A 950 4.38 23.02 18.08
N GLN A 951 3.53 22.38 18.90
CA GLN A 951 3.00 22.96 20.13
C GLN A 951 3.04 21.93 21.27
N SER A 952 3.57 22.34 22.42
CA SER A 952 3.58 21.55 23.66
C SER A 952 2.28 21.69 24.48
N PHE A 953 1.38 22.60 24.08
CA PHE A 953 0.17 22.99 24.83
C PHE A 953 0.43 23.41 26.29
N GLY A 954 1.64 23.93 26.57
CA GLY A 954 2.07 24.28 27.93
C GLY A 954 2.47 23.08 28.80
N LEU A 955 2.47 21.86 28.26
CA LEU A 955 2.86 20.66 29.00
C LEU A 955 4.37 20.65 29.27
N ALA A 956 4.76 20.41 30.53
CA ALA A 956 6.15 20.34 30.95
C ALA A 956 6.85 19.08 30.42
N ASP A 957 8.04 19.25 29.83
CA ASP A 957 8.82 18.20 29.15
C ASP A 957 7.94 17.31 28.23
N ALA A 958 7.11 17.95 27.40
CA ALA A 958 6.13 17.30 26.55
C ALA A 958 6.74 16.24 25.61
N ARG A 959 5.98 15.17 25.37
CA ARG A 959 6.22 14.17 24.32
C ARG A 959 4.94 13.93 23.53
N LEU A 960 5.04 13.32 22.36
CA LEU A 960 3.86 12.85 21.62
C LEU A 960 3.13 11.79 22.46
N VAL A 961 3.85 10.77 22.94
CA VAL A 961 3.47 9.91 24.09
C VAL A 961 4.67 9.79 25.03
N ALA A 962 4.51 10.19 26.29
CA ALA A 962 5.55 10.11 27.32
C ALA A 962 5.40 8.78 28.12
N PRO A 963 6.43 7.90 28.16
CA PRO A 963 6.33 6.63 28.87
C PRO A 963 6.02 6.80 30.37
N GLY A 964 4.97 6.15 30.86
CA GLY A 964 4.55 6.20 32.26
C GLY A 964 4.04 7.56 32.74
N ALA A 965 3.82 8.54 31.85
CA ALA A 965 3.49 9.92 32.19
C ALA A 965 2.39 10.51 31.27
N PRO A 966 1.11 10.08 31.42
CA PRO A 966 0.00 10.55 30.59
C PRO A 966 -0.16 12.07 30.51
N GLU A 967 0.07 12.76 31.63
CA GLU A 967 -0.02 14.22 31.77
C GLU A 967 0.99 15.00 30.92
N ARG A 968 2.04 14.33 30.41
CA ARG A 968 3.06 14.89 29.52
C ARG A 968 2.85 14.53 28.04
N SER A 969 1.78 13.79 27.72
CA SER A 969 1.53 13.24 26.38
C SER A 969 0.59 14.12 25.55
N VAL A 970 1.12 14.74 24.49
CA VAL A 970 0.38 15.62 23.58
C VAL A 970 -0.75 14.88 22.87
N VAL A 971 -0.57 13.60 22.50
CA VAL A 971 -1.64 12.79 21.90
C VAL A 971 -2.87 12.70 22.82
N LEU A 972 -2.65 12.44 24.11
CA LEU A 972 -3.73 12.37 25.11
C LEU A 972 -4.43 13.72 25.28
N HIS A 973 -3.66 14.81 25.37
CA HIS A 973 -4.19 16.17 25.46
C HIS A 973 -5.12 16.49 24.28
N ARG A 974 -4.71 16.16 23.05
CA ARG A 974 -5.48 16.42 21.83
C ARG A 974 -6.74 15.56 21.69
N ILE A 975 -6.70 14.27 22.06
CA ILE A 975 -7.90 13.42 21.96
C ILE A 975 -8.92 13.69 23.08
N ALA A 976 -8.49 14.27 24.20
CA ALA A 976 -9.33 14.60 25.36
C ALA A 976 -10.07 15.95 25.25
N GLN A 977 -9.88 16.71 24.18
CA GLN A 977 -10.48 18.03 23.97
C GLN A 977 -11.28 18.11 22.67
N ARG A 978 -12.22 19.06 22.60
CA ARG A 978 -12.98 19.38 21.39
C ARG A 978 -13.16 20.89 21.25
N GLY A 979 -13.26 21.37 20.01
CA GLY A 979 -13.53 22.76 19.67
C GLY A 979 -12.34 23.49 19.01
N PRO A 980 -12.56 24.72 18.52
CA PRO A 980 -11.55 25.51 17.81
C PRO A 980 -10.34 25.84 18.69
N ASN A 981 -9.16 25.97 18.08
CA ASN A 981 -7.89 26.33 18.74
C ASN A 981 -7.38 25.37 19.83
N THR A 982 -8.06 24.24 20.08
CA THR A 982 -7.61 23.19 21.02
C THR A 982 -6.54 22.27 20.44
N GLY A 983 -6.36 22.26 19.12
CA GLY A 983 -5.55 21.27 18.42
C GLY A 983 -6.14 19.86 18.47
N GLN A 984 -7.46 19.72 18.64
CA GLN A 984 -8.18 18.43 18.75
C GLN A 984 -7.73 17.39 17.71
N MET A 985 -7.74 16.12 18.12
CA MET A 985 -7.48 14.98 17.24
C MET A 985 -8.59 13.92 17.38
N PRO A 986 -9.23 13.48 16.28
CA PRO A 986 -9.10 13.99 14.90
C PRO A 986 -9.60 15.45 14.76
N PRO A 987 -9.14 16.20 13.73
CA PRO A 987 -9.47 17.61 13.57
C PRO A 987 -10.93 17.88 13.16
N LEU A 988 -11.63 16.91 12.56
CA LEU A 988 -13.02 17.01 12.09
C LEU A 988 -13.83 15.72 12.39
N SER A 989 -15.14 15.73 12.07
CA SER A 989 -16.08 14.61 12.27
C SER A 989 -16.35 14.17 13.74
N SER A 990 -15.99 14.97 14.74
CA SER A 990 -16.33 14.71 16.14
C SER A 990 -16.46 16.00 16.97
N ALA A 991 -17.57 16.13 17.68
CA ALA A 991 -17.86 17.18 18.67
C ALA A 991 -17.86 16.65 20.11
N ARG A 992 -17.94 15.32 20.35
CA ARG A 992 -17.87 14.69 21.68
C ARG A 992 -16.51 14.03 21.92
N VAL A 993 -15.99 14.17 23.14
CA VAL A 993 -14.78 13.46 23.59
C VAL A 993 -15.09 11.96 23.74
N ASP A 994 -14.25 11.12 23.14
CA ASP A 994 -14.25 9.67 23.37
C ASP A 994 -13.61 9.36 24.73
N ARG A 995 -14.42 9.30 25.79
CA ARG A 995 -13.91 9.05 27.14
C ARG A 995 -13.28 7.66 27.28
N ALA A 996 -13.78 6.66 26.58
CA ALA A 996 -13.24 5.30 26.63
C ALA A 996 -11.92 5.19 25.85
N GLY A 997 -11.80 5.87 24.72
CA GLY A 997 -10.55 6.02 23.97
C GLY A 997 -9.47 6.77 24.74
N VAL A 998 -9.83 7.84 25.45
CA VAL A 998 -8.94 8.57 26.36
C VAL A 998 -8.48 7.68 27.52
N GLU A 999 -9.39 6.93 28.16
CA GLU A 999 -9.05 5.96 29.22
C GLU A 999 -8.09 4.89 28.69
N LEU A 1000 -8.39 4.25 27.56
CA LEU A 1000 -7.56 3.24 26.91
C LEU A 1000 -6.12 3.72 26.65
N LEU A 1001 -5.95 4.89 26.01
CA LEU A 1001 -4.62 5.41 25.74
C LEU A 1001 -3.91 5.87 27.03
N THR A 1002 -4.65 6.26 28.07
CA THR A 1002 -4.10 6.60 29.39
C THR A 1002 -3.59 5.35 30.12
N GLU A 1003 -4.36 4.25 30.12
CA GLU A 1003 -3.93 2.93 30.62
C GLU A 1003 -2.66 2.46 29.89
N TRP A 1004 -2.68 2.51 28.56
CA TRP A 1004 -1.54 2.11 27.73
C TRP A 1004 -0.30 2.97 28.01
N CYS A 1005 -0.44 4.29 28.04
CA CYS A 1005 0.66 5.22 28.35
C CYS A 1005 1.29 4.94 29.73
N LYS A 1006 0.48 4.65 30.77
CA LYS A 1006 0.96 4.23 32.10
C LYS A 1006 1.70 2.89 32.07
N SER A 1007 1.34 1.98 31.17
CA SER A 1007 1.98 0.66 31.04
C SER A 1007 3.35 0.67 30.36
N LEU A 1008 3.69 1.76 29.63
CA LEU A 1008 4.98 1.91 28.99
C LEU A 1008 6.09 2.10 30.04
N ARG A 1009 7.17 1.33 29.90
CA ARG A 1009 8.38 1.47 30.76
C ARG A 1009 9.10 2.77 30.41
N LYS A 1010 9.63 3.44 31.44
CA LYS A 1010 10.51 4.61 31.33
C LYS A 1010 11.89 4.22 30.81
#